data_AF-S8CGK6-F1
#
_entry.id   AF-S8CGK6-F1
#
_cell.length_a   1.000
_cell.length_b   1.000
_cell.length_c   1.000
_cell.angle_alpha   90.00
_cell.angle_beta   90.00
_cell.angle_gamma   90.00
#
_symmetry.space_group_name_H-M   'P 1'
#
loop_
_entity.id
_entity.type
_entity.pdbx_description
1 polymer ?
#
loop_
_entity_poly.entity_id
_entity_poly.type
_entity_poly.pdbx_seq_one_letter_code
_entity_poly.pdbx_strand_id
1 'polypeptide(L)'
;IAEQDGGKYESAVYGVQCGNLKRVLPVCIDWESACWAMAKSWLSVQVDIQVIRLRPGQMDELKIFEDAMSGSPGERELTVKRSDGFAGWPIHVLNQQPRNLSSLLQKLHSSSTVHESVIRACKEQHRQIEMNLISGDIPHLLDLIFTWISPSENEESVLRPHGDPHMMRYGAHLVLVLRYLLVDQMQDTFREKIMTLGDLIIQMYAMFLFTTQHEELVGIYASQLARHRCVNLFVHMMELRLNSSVHVRYKVFLSAIEYLPFSSEEDEIKGNFEEIIDSVLLRSREINIQKHDNSTHVSEQHQSQSLQKAMVIQWLCFTPPSTVRNAISVARKLTFRALRHSNLLLREFALISMRRVPEIPAGAHEVLSFLAEPLNQQIETLPVEDDHVSENLREFQDWREYYSCDANYRNWLKTAVENVEVPTQDLSTEEKQQEVTAAQEAFSSALNLIQRQDHPWLVPSQDHLHESAEPIYLELHAIVVLCMPSGEVMLPDATLRATLASALYSSVSEEEVSSRELMVNASISSRDESCVEIALRCLAVVGDGIGSNDLNDGGILASIMSAGIKGELPHFHAGVTTEICFLDAWYSCADGSLEGQATYVTRGLCRKCCIPEMVLRCMQVAILLIKSGHPPNAHRELIELVGSSETGLLHLFSQPQLQ
;
A
#
# COMPACT_ATOMS: atom_id res chain seq x y z
N ILE A 1 62.80 -28.59 -28.31
CA ILE A 1 61.54 -28.62 -29.09
C ILE A 1 60.39 -28.02 -28.28
N ALA A 2 60.07 -28.50 -27.07
CA ALA A 2 58.97 -27.95 -26.26
C ALA A 2 59.19 -26.52 -25.67
N GLU A 3 60.42 -25.99 -25.68
CA GLU A 3 60.77 -24.67 -25.10
C GLU A 3 60.92 -23.55 -26.15
N GLN A 4 60.67 -23.82 -27.43
CA GLN A 4 60.59 -22.80 -28.48
C GLN A 4 59.12 -22.47 -28.76
N ASP A 5 58.78 -21.21 -29.04
CA ASP A 5 57.39 -20.69 -29.09
C ASP A 5 56.43 -21.45 -30.02
N GLY A 6 56.92 -22.15 -31.05
CA GLY A 6 56.13 -23.04 -31.91
C GLY A 6 55.85 -24.43 -31.33
N GLY A 7 56.73 -24.93 -30.46
CA GLY A 7 56.64 -26.29 -29.89
C GLY A 7 55.60 -26.42 -28.77
N LYS A 8 55.17 -25.32 -28.14
CA LYS A 8 54.13 -25.36 -27.10
C LYS A 8 52.77 -25.78 -27.66
N TYR A 9 52.36 -25.21 -28.79
CA TYR A 9 51.10 -25.55 -29.45
C TYR A 9 51.13 -26.95 -30.04
N GLU A 10 52.23 -27.34 -30.68
CA GLU A 10 52.42 -28.71 -31.16
C GLU A 10 52.34 -29.72 -30.00
N SER A 11 52.99 -29.44 -28.86
CA SER A 11 52.92 -30.30 -27.68
C SER A 11 51.52 -30.37 -27.07
N ALA A 12 50.74 -29.29 -27.18
CA ALA A 12 49.36 -29.26 -26.73
C ALA A 12 48.44 -30.09 -27.65
N VAL A 13 48.65 -30.08 -28.97
CA VAL A 13 47.88 -30.93 -29.91
C VAL A 13 48.04 -32.41 -29.57
N TYR A 14 49.28 -32.87 -29.39
CA TYR A 14 49.53 -34.24 -28.94
C TYR A 14 49.03 -34.47 -27.50
N GLY A 15 49.17 -33.47 -26.63
CA GLY A 15 48.66 -33.51 -25.26
C GLY A 15 47.15 -33.73 -25.18
N VAL A 16 46.36 -33.09 -26.06
CA VAL A 16 44.91 -33.28 -26.17
C VAL A 16 44.58 -34.71 -26.55
N GLN A 17 45.28 -35.30 -27.52
CA GLN A 17 45.04 -36.68 -27.96
C GLN A 17 45.35 -37.69 -26.84
N CYS A 18 46.41 -37.45 -26.08
CA CYS A 18 46.90 -38.34 -25.04
C CYS A 18 46.49 -37.95 -23.60
N GLY A 19 45.52 -37.05 -23.42
CA GLY A 19 45.02 -36.65 -22.09
C GLY A 19 46.03 -35.95 -21.16
N ASN A 20 47.14 -35.42 -21.69
CA ASN A 20 48.22 -34.81 -20.90
C ASN A 20 47.93 -33.33 -20.62
N LEU A 21 47.12 -33.07 -19.60
CA LEU A 21 46.67 -31.73 -19.20
C LEU A 21 47.82 -30.77 -18.87
N LYS A 22 48.96 -31.23 -18.34
CA LYS A 22 50.13 -30.37 -18.07
C LYS A 22 50.69 -29.68 -19.32
N ARG A 23 50.48 -30.26 -20.51
CA ARG A 23 50.93 -29.67 -21.78
C ARG A 23 49.83 -28.86 -22.46
N VAL A 24 48.57 -29.13 -22.15
CA VAL A 24 47.41 -28.48 -22.78
C VAL A 24 46.98 -27.23 -22.01
N LEU A 25 46.83 -27.30 -20.69
CA LEU A 25 46.29 -26.20 -19.88
C LEU A 25 47.09 -24.88 -19.98
N PRO A 26 48.43 -24.87 -20.11
CA PRO A 26 49.18 -23.62 -20.26
C PRO A 26 48.88 -22.85 -21.56
N VAL A 27 48.34 -23.51 -22.59
CA VAL A 27 47.95 -22.84 -23.85
C VAL A 27 46.47 -22.46 -23.89
N CYS A 28 45.67 -22.91 -22.91
CA CYS A 28 44.26 -22.54 -22.77
C CYS A 28 44.16 -21.17 -22.07
N ILE A 29 43.94 -20.12 -22.85
CA ILE A 29 43.89 -18.73 -22.36
C ILE A 29 42.48 -18.29 -21.92
N ASP A 30 41.45 -18.99 -22.36
CA ASP A 30 40.04 -18.77 -22.01
C ASP A 30 39.47 -19.94 -21.20
N TRP A 31 38.38 -19.66 -20.48
CA TRP A 31 37.78 -20.61 -19.55
C TRP A 31 37.19 -21.82 -20.27
N GLU A 32 36.55 -21.62 -21.43
CA GLU A 32 35.95 -22.68 -22.22
C GLU A 32 36.99 -23.67 -22.71
N SER A 33 38.12 -23.18 -23.23
CA SER A 33 39.21 -24.02 -23.71
C SER A 33 39.81 -24.86 -22.58
N ALA A 34 40.00 -24.27 -21.40
CA ALA A 34 40.53 -24.99 -20.24
C ALA A 34 39.52 -26.04 -19.72
N CYS A 35 38.24 -25.67 -19.61
CA CYS A 35 37.16 -26.56 -19.19
C CYS A 35 37.01 -27.73 -20.18
N TRP A 36 36.97 -27.43 -21.48
CA TRP A 36 36.92 -28.44 -22.55
C TRP A 36 38.12 -29.38 -22.49
N ALA A 37 39.35 -28.86 -22.32
CA ALA A 37 40.54 -29.69 -22.26
C ALA A 37 40.48 -30.69 -21.09
N MET A 38 40.07 -30.21 -19.90
CA MET A 38 39.88 -31.07 -18.72
C MET A 38 38.76 -32.09 -18.94
N ALA A 39 37.60 -31.67 -19.44
CA ALA A 39 36.45 -32.54 -19.67
C ALA A 39 36.72 -33.61 -20.74
N LYS A 40 37.33 -33.22 -21.87
CA LYS A 40 37.73 -34.13 -22.95
C LYS A 40 38.73 -35.17 -22.45
N SER A 41 39.75 -34.72 -21.73
CA SER A 41 40.78 -35.60 -21.19
C SER A 41 40.17 -36.59 -20.19
N TRP A 42 39.33 -36.10 -19.29
CA TRP A 42 38.63 -36.94 -18.32
C TRP A 42 37.72 -37.95 -18.99
N LEU A 43 36.92 -37.53 -19.97
CA LEU A 43 36.04 -38.39 -20.75
C LEU A 43 36.83 -39.48 -21.50
N SER A 44 37.96 -39.13 -22.11
CA SER A 44 38.81 -40.10 -22.82
C SER A 44 39.27 -41.22 -21.89
N VAL A 45 39.72 -40.86 -20.68
CA VAL A 45 40.15 -41.83 -19.67
C VAL A 45 38.97 -42.66 -19.16
N GLN A 46 37.81 -42.04 -18.91
CA GLN A 46 36.62 -42.76 -18.45
C GLN A 46 36.09 -43.75 -19.48
N VAL A 47 36.05 -43.38 -20.76
CA VAL A 47 35.63 -44.27 -21.86
C VAL A 47 36.53 -45.50 -21.90
N ASP A 48 37.84 -45.32 -21.86
CA ASP A 48 38.77 -46.44 -21.91
C ASP A 48 38.64 -47.35 -20.68
N ILE A 49 38.43 -46.78 -19.48
CA ILE A 49 38.13 -47.56 -18.27
C ILE A 49 36.88 -48.42 -18.47
N GLN A 50 35.79 -47.86 -19.03
CA GLN A 50 34.58 -48.65 -19.29
C GLN A 50 34.79 -49.72 -20.36
N VAL A 51 35.59 -49.44 -21.39
CA VAL A 51 35.94 -50.42 -22.43
C VAL A 51 36.73 -51.59 -21.82
N ILE A 52 37.67 -51.32 -20.92
CA ILE A 52 38.43 -52.35 -20.20
C ILE A 52 37.50 -53.19 -19.31
N ARG A 53 36.54 -52.55 -18.60
CA ARG A 53 35.54 -53.26 -17.76
C ARG A 53 34.72 -54.29 -18.52
N LEU A 54 34.48 -54.07 -19.82
CA LEU A 54 33.69 -54.96 -20.66
C LEU A 54 34.51 -56.13 -21.26
N ARG A 55 35.84 -56.16 -21.09
CA ARG A 55 36.71 -57.23 -21.61
C ARG A 55 36.93 -58.35 -20.57
N PRO A 56 36.63 -59.63 -20.88
CA PRO A 56 36.92 -60.74 -19.98
C PRO A 56 38.44 -60.94 -19.81
N GLY A 57 38.94 -60.94 -18.57
CA GLY A 57 40.33 -61.33 -18.24
C GLY A 57 41.30 -60.21 -17.83
N GLN A 58 40.86 -58.93 -17.76
CA GLN A 58 41.72 -57.79 -17.38
C GLN A 58 41.39 -57.19 -15.99
N MET A 59 40.99 -58.03 -15.03
CA MET A 59 40.57 -57.60 -13.67
C MET A 59 41.70 -56.97 -12.84
N ASP A 60 42.96 -57.37 -13.08
CA ASP A 60 44.12 -56.79 -12.38
C ASP A 60 44.50 -55.40 -12.91
N GLU A 61 44.27 -55.14 -14.21
CA GLU A 61 44.45 -53.80 -14.80
C GLU A 61 43.42 -52.82 -14.23
N LEU A 62 42.16 -53.25 -14.09
CA LEU A 62 41.07 -52.45 -13.52
C LEU A 62 41.33 -52.02 -12.07
N LYS A 63 41.87 -52.90 -11.23
CA LYS A 63 42.23 -52.55 -9.84
C LYS A 63 43.28 -51.45 -9.76
N ILE A 64 44.29 -51.47 -10.64
CA ILE A 64 45.33 -50.43 -10.70
C ILE A 64 44.72 -49.07 -11.09
N PHE A 65 43.76 -49.06 -12.02
CA PHE A 65 43.03 -47.85 -12.40
C PHE A 65 42.13 -47.32 -11.28
N GLU A 66 41.39 -48.19 -10.59
CA GLU A 66 40.50 -47.81 -9.50
C GLU A 66 41.28 -47.31 -8.27
N ASP A 67 42.43 -47.91 -7.97
CA ASP A 67 43.33 -47.47 -6.90
C ASP A 67 43.99 -46.11 -7.23
N ALA A 68 44.40 -45.89 -8.48
CA ALA A 68 44.98 -44.61 -8.92
C ALA A 68 43.97 -43.45 -8.92
N MET A 69 42.68 -43.74 -9.17
CA MET A 69 41.61 -42.73 -9.17
C MET A 69 41.05 -42.46 -7.76
N SER A 70 41.20 -43.40 -6.81
CA SER A 70 40.67 -43.28 -5.43
C SER A 70 41.67 -42.76 -4.40
N GLY A 71 42.98 -42.95 -4.59
CA GLY A 71 44.01 -42.59 -3.59
C GLY A 71 44.29 -41.09 -3.43
N SER A 72 44.37 -40.58 -2.19
CA SER A 72 44.80 -39.19 -1.88
C SER A 72 46.21 -38.87 -2.42
N PRO A 73 46.53 -37.63 -2.82
CA PRO A 73 47.82 -37.28 -3.47
C PRO A 73 49.07 -37.47 -2.58
N GLY A 74 48.90 -37.83 -1.30
CA GLY A 74 49.96 -37.82 -0.30
C GLY A 74 50.69 -39.13 -0.05
N GLU A 75 50.20 -40.28 -0.54
CA GLU A 75 50.86 -41.56 -0.26
C GLU A 75 51.04 -42.38 -1.54
N ARG A 76 52.29 -42.82 -1.74
CA ARG A 76 52.79 -43.84 -2.67
C ARG A 76 53.58 -43.33 -3.88
N GLU A 77 54.79 -42.84 -3.60
CA GLU A 77 55.96 -43.34 -4.33
C GLU A 77 56.22 -44.80 -3.90
N LEU A 78 55.38 -45.73 -4.34
CA LEU A 78 55.73 -47.15 -4.31
C LEU A 78 56.01 -47.57 -5.74
N THR A 79 57.26 -47.94 -5.96
CA THR A 79 57.86 -48.45 -7.19
C THR A 79 57.12 -49.70 -7.68
N VAL A 80 56.04 -49.51 -8.44
CA VAL A 80 55.50 -50.57 -9.30
C VAL A 80 56.51 -50.75 -10.44
N LYS A 81 57.32 -51.81 -10.36
CA LYS A 81 58.16 -52.27 -11.47
C LYS A 81 57.26 -52.47 -12.69
N ARG A 82 57.47 -51.65 -13.73
CA ARG A 82 56.86 -51.83 -15.06
C ARG A 82 57.20 -53.23 -15.57
N SER A 83 56.19 -54.08 -15.75
CA SER A 83 56.29 -55.14 -16.76
C SER A 83 56.07 -54.49 -18.13
N ASP A 84 57.03 -54.70 -19.02
CA ASP A 84 57.01 -54.24 -20.40
C ASP A 84 55.79 -54.88 -21.10
N GLY A 85 54.72 -54.11 -21.32
CA GLY A 85 53.46 -54.61 -21.90
C GLY A 85 52.15 -54.09 -21.30
N PHE A 86 52.17 -53.16 -20.33
CA PHE A 86 50.92 -52.53 -19.86
C PHE A 86 50.25 -51.69 -20.96
N ALA A 87 49.10 -52.15 -21.48
CA ALA A 87 48.29 -51.49 -22.50
C ALA A 87 47.34 -50.41 -21.91
N GLY A 88 47.79 -49.69 -20.88
CA GLY A 88 46.97 -48.75 -20.10
C GLY A 88 47.51 -47.32 -20.05
N TRP A 89 46.67 -46.36 -19.62
CA TRP A 89 47.08 -44.96 -19.47
C TRP A 89 48.26 -44.82 -18.50
N PRO A 90 49.27 -43.96 -18.81
CA PRO A 90 50.36 -43.70 -17.88
C PRO A 90 49.86 -43.11 -16.54
N ILE A 91 50.44 -43.56 -15.41
CA ILE A 91 50.06 -43.10 -14.05
C ILE A 91 50.09 -41.57 -13.93
N HIS A 92 51.10 -40.91 -14.51
CA HIS A 92 51.20 -39.46 -14.47
C HIS A 92 50.09 -38.74 -15.25
N VAL A 93 49.45 -39.39 -16.23
CA VAL A 93 48.28 -38.88 -16.96
C VAL A 93 47.02 -39.09 -16.10
N LEU A 94 46.89 -40.25 -15.47
CA LEU A 94 45.78 -40.55 -14.55
C LEU A 94 45.74 -39.56 -13.37
N ASN A 95 46.90 -39.28 -12.76
CA ASN A 95 47.01 -38.32 -11.65
C ASN A 95 46.62 -36.88 -12.03
N GLN A 96 46.64 -36.54 -13.32
CA GLN A 96 46.23 -35.23 -13.81
C GLN A 96 44.70 -35.11 -13.95
N GLN A 97 43.98 -36.22 -14.09
CA GLN A 97 42.54 -36.19 -14.37
C GLN A 97 41.72 -35.69 -13.17
N PRO A 98 40.62 -34.97 -13.39
CA PRO A 98 39.63 -34.75 -12.35
C PRO A 98 38.98 -36.09 -11.95
N ARG A 99 38.53 -36.20 -10.69
CA ARG A 99 37.85 -37.39 -10.16
C ARG A 99 36.35 -37.32 -10.38
N ASN A 100 35.82 -36.12 -10.20
CA ASN A 100 34.42 -35.78 -10.38
C ASN A 100 34.34 -34.34 -10.90
N LEU A 101 33.13 -33.92 -11.21
CA LEU A 101 32.87 -32.58 -11.74
C LEU A 101 33.32 -31.46 -10.76
N SER A 102 33.06 -31.61 -9.46
CA SER A 102 33.51 -30.65 -8.44
C SER A 102 35.03 -30.48 -8.44
N SER A 103 35.80 -31.57 -8.58
CA SER A 103 37.26 -31.53 -8.65
C SER A 103 37.77 -30.91 -9.95
N LEU A 104 37.02 -31.00 -11.05
CA LEU A 104 37.32 -30.31 -12.30
C LEU A 104 37.19 -28.80 -12.09
N LEU A 105 36.06 -28.36 -11.52
CA LEU A 105 35.82 -26.94 -11.23
C LEU A 105 36.84 -26.39 -10.22
N GLN A 106 37.17 -27.14 -9.17
CA GLN A 106 38.22 -26.77 -8.22
C GLN A 106 39.59 -26.63 -8.90
N LYS A 107 39.92 -27.51 -9.85
CA LYS A 107 41.15 -27.42 -10.63
C LYS A 107 41.17 -26.17 -11.52
N LEU A 108 40.04 -25.73 -12.07
CA LEU A 108 39.97 -24.45 -12.81
C LEU A 108 40.25 -23.25 -11.90
N HIS A 109 39.80 -23.29 -10.63
CA HIS A 109 40.02 -22.21 -9.67
C HIS A 109 41.43 -22.14 -9.09
N SER A 110 42.11 -23.27 -8.91
CA SER A 110 43.27 -23.37 -8.01
C SER A 110 44.50 -24.09 -8.59
N SER A 111 44.43 -24.62 -9.81
CA SER A 111 45.58 -25.33 -10.40
C SER A 111 46.65 -24.35 -10.88
N SER A 112 47.89 -24.56 -10.44
CA SER A 112 49.06 -23.80 -10.91
C SER A 112 49.38 -23.98 -12.40
N THR A 113 48.80 -24.99 -13.05
CA THR A 113 48.98 -25.27 -14.48
C THR A 113 48.00 -24.52 -15.38
N VAL A 114 47.01 -23.85 -14.79
CA VAL A 114 45.96 -23.12 -15.50
C VAL A 114 46.39 -21.66 -15.63
N HIS A 115 46.10 -21.06 -16.79
CA HIS A 115 46.44 -19.67 -17.05
C HIS A 115 45.67 -18.71 -16.10
N GLU A 116 46.31 -17.62 -15.66
CA GLU A 116 45.73 -16.70 -14.67
C GLU A 116 44.40 -16.07 -15.13
N SER A 117 44.26 -15.80 -16.43
CA SER A 117 43.01 -15.32 -17.03
C SER A 117 41.83 -16.25 -16.78
N VAL A 118 42.05 -17.57 -16.75
CA VAL A 118 41.02 -18.57 -16.48
C VAL A 118 40.60 -18.52 -15.01
N ILE A 119 41.55 -18.36 -14.08
CA ILE A 119 41.27 -18.21 -12.64
C ILE A 119 40.44 -16.93 -12.41
N ARG A 120 40.77 -15.85 -13.10
CA ARG A 120 39.98 -14.60 -13.07
C ARG A 120 38.59 -14.81 -13.66
N ALA A 121 38.48 -15.48 -14.81
CA ALA A 121 37.20 -15.79 -15.45
C ALA A 121 36.30 -16.64 -14.55
N CYS A 122 36.84 -17.57 -13.76
CA CYS A 122 36.05 -18.35 -12.80
C CYS A 122 35.36 -17.47 -11.72
N LYS A 123 35.82 -16.23 -11.51
CA LYS A 123 35.18 -15.27 -10.59
C LYS A 123 34.12 -14.42 -11.27
N GLU A 124 34.01 -14.44 -12.60
CA GLU A 124 32.98 -13.70 -13.33
C GLU A 124 31.60 -14.32 -13.08
N GLN A 125 30.57 -13.48 -12.92
CA GLN A 125 29.24 -13.94 -12.49
C GLN A 125 28.63 -14.97 -13.44
N HIS A 126 28.77 -14.79 -14.76
CA HIS A 126 28.25 -15.76 -15.74
C HIS A 126 28.94 -17.13 -15.67
N ARG A 127 30.24 -17.18 -15.34
CA ARG A 127 30.95 -18.45 -15.12
C ARG A 127 30.53 -19.12 -13.83
N GLN A 128 30.33 -18.34 -12.77
CA GLN A 128 29.76 -18.89 -11.53
C GLN A 128 28.38 -19.49 -11.78
N ILE A 129 27.54 -18.86 -12.60
CA ILE A 129 26.26 -19.42 -13.04
C ILE A 129 26.46 -20.75 -13.78
N GLU A 130 27.29 -20.77 -14.84
CA GLU A 130 27.56 -21.98 -15.63
C GLU A 130 28.07 -23.14 -14.77
N MET A 131 29.02 -22.87 -13.87
CA MET A 131 29.61 -23.88 -12.99
C MET A 131 28.60 -24.48 -12.01
N ASN A 132 27.70 -23.66 -11.45
CA ASN A 132 26.64 -24.13 -10.56
C ASN A 132 25.58 -24.94 -11.33
N LEU A 133 25.18 -24.49 -12.52
CA LEU A 133 24.26 -25.23 -13.38
C LEU A 133 24.81 -26.60 -13.79
N ILE A 134 26.10 -26.64 -14.18
CA ILE A 134 26.79 -27.88 -14.53
C ILE A 134 26.84 -28.83 -13.32
N SER A 135 27.08 -28.30 -12.11
CA SER A 135 27.12 -29.08 -10.87
C SER A 135 25.74 -29.51 -10.35
N GLY A 136 24.66 -28.90 -10.84
CA GLY A 136 23.31 -29.09 -10.33
C GLY A 136 23.05 -28.42 -8.97
N ASP A 137 23.94 -27.55 -8.48
CA ASP A 137 23.77 -26.83 -7.21
C ASP A 137 22.95 -25.55 -7.40
N ILE A 138 21.67 -25.75 -7.74
CA ILE A 138 20.71 -24.66 -7.90
C ILE A 138 20.44 -23.90 -6.59
N PRO A 139 20.36 -24.55 -5.40
CA PRO A 139 20.21 -23.82 -4.14
C PRO A 139 21.31 -22.78 -3.90
N HIS A 140 22.58 -23.11 -4.17
CA HIS A 140 23.68 -22.16 -4.02
C HIS A 140 23.65 -21.06 -5.09
N LEU A 141 23.28 -21.43 -6.33
CA LEU A 141 23.11 -20.46 -7.42
C LEU A 141 22.09 -19.36 -7.06
N LEU A 142 20.97 -19.74 -6.45
CA LEU A 142 19.96 -18.76 -6.01
C LEU A 142 20.50 -17.82 -4.92
N ASP A 143 21.31 -18.33 -3.99
CA ASP A 143 21.96 -17.49 -2.98
C ASP A 143 22.90 -16.48 -3.65
N LEU A 144 23.76 -16.93 -4.57
CA LEU A 144 24.69 -16.06 -5.30
C LEU A 144 23.95 -14.96 -6.06
N ILE A 145 22.94 -15.33 -6.85
CA ILE A 145 22.13 -14.37 -7.61
C ILE A 145 21.50 -13.35 -6.65
N PHE A 146 20.90 -13.82 -5.55
CA PHE A 146 20.28 -12.93 -4.58
C PHE A 146 21.31 -11.96 -3.96
N THR A 147 22.50 -12.44 -3.58
CA THR A 147 23.56 -11.56 -3.02
C THR A 147 24.06 -10.49 -4.00
N TRP A 148 23.97 -10.74 -5.31
CA TRP A 148 24.38 -9.77 -6.32
C TRP A 148 23.33 -8.69 -6.60
N ILE A 149 22.06 -8.93 -6.24
CA ILE A 149 20.93 -8.03 -6.53
C ILE A 149 20.29 -7.44 -5.27
N SER A 150 20.56 -7.99 -4.10
CA SER A 150 19.98 -7.55 -2.83
C SER A 150 20.39 -6.11 -2.49
N PRO A 151 19.49 -5.30 -1.89
CA PRO A 151 19.80 -3.92 -1.54
C PRO A 151 20.89 -3.86 -0.47
N SER A 152 21.72 -2.81 -0.49
CA SER A 152 22.73 -2.59 0.56
C SER A 152 22.07 -2.15 1.87
N GLU A 153 22.57 -2.63 3.01
CA GLU A 153 22.04 -2.34 4.37
C GLU A 153 21.96 -0.84 4.74
N ASN A 154 22.59 0.05 3.95
CA ASN A 154 22.74 1.47 4.26
C ASN A 154 21.71 2.41 3.59
N GLU A 155 20.75 1.91 2.81
CA GLU A 155 19.73 2.75 2.16
C GLU A 155 18.36 2.58 2.82
N GLU A 156 17.75 3.68 3.25
CA GLU A 156 16.43 3.74 3.92
C GLU A 156 15.27 3.19 3.06
N SER A 157 15.49 2.85 1.78
CA SER A 157 14.51 2.14 0.95
C SER A 157 14.89 0.68 0.76
N VAL A 158 14.33 -0.19 1.60
CA VAL A 158 14.46 -1.66 1.62
C VAL A 158 14.10 -2.32 0.26
N LEU A 159 13.56 -1.56 -0.70
CA LEU A 159 13.05 -2.05 -1.98
C LEU A 159 13.72 -1.43 -3.21
N ARG A 160 14.79 -0.63 -3.06
CA ARG A 160 15.54 -0.18 -4.24
C ARG A 160 16.39 -1.33 -4.77
N PRO A 161 16.29 -1.65 -6.06
CA PRO A 161 17.14 -2.64 -6.66
C PRO A 161 18.56 -2.12 -6.85
N HIS A 162 19.53 -2.92 -6.43
CA HIS A 162 20.96 -2.69 -6.65
C HIS A 162 21.52 -3.80 -7.53
N GLY A 163 22.61 -3.52 -8.24
CA GLY A 163 23.30 -4.50 -9.08
C GLY A 163 23.00 -4.37 -10.57
N ASP A 164 23.52 -5.32 -11.35
CA ASP A 164 23.46 -5.30 -12.81
C ASP A 164 22.04 -5.64 -13.33
N PRO A 165 21.43 -4.81 -14.21
CA PRO A 165 20.10 -5.06 -14.75
C PRO A 165 19.96 -6.40 -15.50
N HIS A 166 21.02 -6.85 -16.17
CA HIS A 166 20.98 -8.14 -16.87
C HIS A 166 20.96 -9.30 -15.89
N MET A 167 21.68 -9.21 -14.77
CA MET A 167 21.64 -10.19 -13.69
C MET A 167 20.26 -10.29 -13.03
N MET A 168 19.61 -9.17 -12.74
CA MET A 168 18.25 -9.16 -12.17
C MET A 168 17.26 -9.85 -13.10
N ARG A 169 17.29 -9.49 -14.38
CA ARG A 169 16.45 -10.10 -15.40
C ARG A 169 16.73 -11.60 -15.53
N TYR A 170 18.02 -11.99 -15.58
CA TYR A 170 18.42 -13.39 -15.66
C TYR A 170 17.91 -14.19 -14.45
N GLY A 171 18.11 -13.67 -13.24
CA GLY A 171 17.64 -14.28 -12.00
C GLY A 171 16.13 -14.51 -11.99
N ALA A 172 15.34 -13.49 -12.33
CA ALA A 172 13.89 -13.62 -12.40
C ALA A 172 13.45 -14.69 -13.40
N HIS A 173 13.99 -14.68 -14.62
CA HIS A 173 13.63 -15.67 -15.64
C HIS A 173 14.10 -17.08 -15.28
N LEU A 174 15.28 -17.22 -14.67
CA LEU A 174 15.78 -18.50 -14.18
C LEU A 174 14.81 -19.07 -13.13
N VAL A 175 14.40 -18.27 -12.14
CA VAL A 175 13.41 -18.70 -11.13
C VAL A 175 12.11 -19.14 -11.78
N LEU A 176 11.57 -18.40 -12.74
CA LEU A 176 10.34 -18.77 -13.45
C LEU A 176 10.47 -20.09 -14.20
N VAL A 177 11.58 -20.29 -14.91
CA VAL A 177 11.86 -21.54 -15.63
C VAL A 177 12.04 -22.71 -14.66
N LEU A 178 12.78 -22.50 -13.56
CA LEU A 178 12.96 -23.53 -12.53
C LEU A 178 11.61 -23.91 -11.89
N ARG A 179 10.77 -22.93 -11.56
CA ARG A 179 9.41 -23.18 -11.06
C ARG A 179 8.62 -24.01 -12.04
N TYR A 180 8.62 -23.66 -13.33
CA TYR A 180 7.87 -24.38 -14.37
C TYR A 180 8.38 -25.81 -14.61
N LEU A 181 9.70 -26.00 -14.73
CA LEU A 181 10.28 -27.31 -15.04
C LEU A 181 10.24 -28.28 -13.85
N LEU A 182 10.26 -27.75 -12.63
CA LEU A 182 10.50 -28.55 -11.43
C LEU A 182 9.27 -28.65 -10.51
N VAL A 183 8.08 -28.19 -10.92
CA VAL A 183 6.85 -28.19 -10.09
C VAL A 183 6.62 -29.51 -9.33
N ASP A 184 6.86 -30.65 -9.99
CA ASP A 184 6.52 -31.99 -9.49
C ASP A 184 7.72 -32.81 -8.97
N GLN A 185 8.95 -32.32 -9.12
CA GLN A 185 10.18 -33.12 -8.92
C GLN A 185 11.05 -32.68 -7.72
N MET A 186 10.58 -31.72 -6.92
CA MET A 186 11.40 -31.07 -5.89
C MET A 186 11.23 -31.75 -4.53
N GLN A 187 12.36 -31.97 -3.83
CA GLN A 187 12.35 -32.19 -2.39
C GLN A 187 11.76 -30.95 -1.69
N ASP A 188 11.00 -31.16 -0.61
CA ASP A 188 10.24 -30.09 0.08
C ASP A 188 11.13 -28.89 0.47
N THR A 189 12.36 -29.15 0.93
CA THR A 189 13.31 -28.12 1.34
C THR A 189 13.78 -27.23 0.19
N PHE A 190 13.99 -27.80 -0.99
CA PHE A 190 14.40 -27.03 -2.17
C PHE A 190 13.22 -26.26 -2.78
N ARG A 191 12.03 -26.86 -2.75
CA ARG A 191 10.78 -26.19 -3.14
C ARG A 191 10.57 -24.94 -2.29
N GLU A 192 10.70 -25.04 -0.97
CA GLU A 192 10.58 -23.90 -0.06
C GLU A 192 11.59 -22.79 -0.38
N LYS A 193 12.86 -23.15 -0.66
CA LYS A 193 13.89 -22.18 -1.03
C LYS A 193 13.60 -21.47 -2.35
N ILE A 194 13.17 -22.18 -3.39
CA ILE A 194 12.77 -21.57 -4.69
C ILE A 194 11.57 -20.63 -4.51
N MET A 195 10.62 -20.98 -3.65
CA MET A 195 9.47 -20.12 -3.40
C MET A 195 9.88 -18.86 -2.63
N THR A 196 10.63 -19.01 -1.54
CA THR A 196 11.04 -17.89 -0.68
C THR A 196 12.07 -16.96 -1.33
N LEU A 197 13.25 -17.47 -1.71
CA LEU A 197 14.29 -16.65 -2.36
C LEU A 197 13.88 -16.26 -3.78
N GLY A 198 13.19 -17.15 -4.50
CA GLY A 198 12.72 -16.83 -5.85
C GLY A 198 11.71 -15.69 -5.85
N ASP A 199 10.83 -15.61 -4.84
CA ASP A 199 9.93 -14.47 -4.69
C ASP A 199 10.70 -13.17 -4.46
N LEU A 200 11.76 -13.19 -3.65
CA LEU A 200 12.62 -12.02 -3.46
C LEU A 200 13.29 -11.59 -4.78
N ILE A 201 13.86 -12.54 -5.53
CA ILE A 201 14.51 -12.24 -6.82
C ILE A 201 13.50 -11.64 -7.83
N ILE A 202 12.32 -12.23 -7.95
CA ILE A 202 11.26 -11.73 -8.84
C ILE A 202 10.78 -10.34 -8.37
N GLN A 203 10.59 -10.15 -7.06
CA GLN A 203 10.18 -8.88 -6.47
C GLN A 203 11.21 -7.78 -6.76
N MET A 204 12.50 -8.06 -6.64
CA MET A 204 13.57 -7.12 -6.99
C MET A 204 13.50 -6.71 -8.46
N TYR A 205 13.29 -7.67 -9.36
CA TYR A 205 13.16 -7.35 -10.79
C TYR A 205 11.89 -6.56 -11.11
N ALA A 206 10.75 -6.88 -10.48
CA ALA A 206 9.52 -6.11 -10.61
C ALA A 206 9.70 -4.65 -10.11
N MET A 207 10.39 -4.46 -8.98
CA MET A 207 10.77 -3.12 -8.50
C MET A 207 11.69 -2.40 -9.47
N PHE A 208 12.66 -3.10 -10.09
CA PHE A 208 13.51 -2.51 -11.13
C PHE A 208 12.67 -2.00 -12.31
N LEU A 209 11.80 -2.83 -12.87
CA LEU A 209 10.89 -2.43 -13.96
C LEU A 209 10.10 -1.18 -13.59
N PHE A 210 9.50 -1.17 -12.39
CA PHE A 210 8.77 -0.02 -11.86
C PHE A 210 9.64 1.24 -11.72
N THR A 211 10.85 1.13 -11.17
CA THR A 211 11.76 2.29 -11.02
C THR A 211 12.26 2.83 -12.37
N THR A 212 12.33 1.97 -13.40
CA THR A 212 12.71 2.32 -14.77
C THR A 212 11.54 2.75 -15.67
N GLN A 213 10.34 2.98 -15.10
CA GLN A 213 9.13 3.43 -15.82
C GLN A 213 8.58 2.41 -16.85
N HIS A 214 8.76 1.13 -16.54
CA HIS A 214 8.18 0.00 -17.27
C HIS A 214 7.06 -0.64 -16.45
N GLU A 215 6.15 0.18 -15.91
CA GLU A 215 5.05 -0.27 -15.04
C GLU A 215 4.16 -1.32 -15.72
N GLU A 216 3.99 -1.24 -17.05
CA GLU A 216 3.20 -2.19 -17.84
C GLU A 216 3.68 -3.65 -17.77
N LEU A 217 4.97 -3.88 -17.45
CA LEU A 217 5.53 -5.24 -17.36
C LEU A 217 5.44 -5.83 -15.96
N VAL A 218 5.15 -5.02 -14.94
CA VAL A 218 5.20 -5.42 -13.52
C VAL A 218 4.23 -6.58 -13.23
N GLY A 219 3.02 -6.56 -13.76
CA GLY A 219 1.97 -7.54 -13.51
C GLY A 219 2.35 -8.97 -13.85
N ILE A 220 3.09 -9.15 -14.95
CA ILE A 220 3.58 -10.47 -15.38
C ILE A 220 4.45 -11.10 -14.30
N TYR A 221 5.29 -10.32 -13.63
CA TYR A 221 6.21 -10.81 -12.59
C TYR A 221 5.54 -10.83 -11.22
N ALA A 222 4.79 -9.79 -10.86
CA ALA A 222 4.13 -9.68 -9.57
C ALA A 222 3.07 -10.78 -9.36
N SER A 223 2.39 -11.22 -10.42
CA SER A 223 1.42 -12.34 -10.37
C SER A 223 2.05 -13.70 -10.05
N GLN A 224 3.39 -13.82 -10.13
CA GLN A 224 4.13 -15.04 -9.82
C GLN A 224 4.57 -15.12 -8.35
N LEU A 225 4.36 -14.04 -7.58
CA LEU A 225 4.72 -13.96 -6.16
C LEU A 225 3.64 -14.60 -5.27
N ALA A 226 4.01 -15.00 -4.06
CA ALA A 226 3.04 -15.35 -3.04
C ALA A 226 2.06 -14.19 -2.77
N ARG A 227 0.79 -14.52 -2.47
CA ARG A 227 -0.32 -13.57 -2.23
C ARG A 227 0.09 -12.33 -1.42
N HIS A 228 0.62 -12.51 -0.22
CA HIS A 228 1.01 -11.39 0.65
C HIS A 228 2.10 -10.49 0.04
N ARG A 229 3.07 -11.04 -0.71
CA ARG A 229 4.12 -10.26 -1.36
C ARG A 229 3.59 -9.53 -2.58
N CYS A 230 2.75 -10.17 -3.37
CA CYS A 230 2.08 -9.58 -4.52
C CYS A 230 1.25 -8.34 -4.10
N VAL A 231 0.40 -8.52 -3.08
CA VAL A 231 -0.44 -7.44 -2.53
C VAL A 231 0.43 -6.31 -2.01
N ASN A 232 1.38 -6.59 -1.12
CA ASN A 232 2.26 -5.56 -0.55
C ASN A 232 3.07 -4.81 -1.61
N LEU A 233 3.53 -5.49 -2.66
CA LEU A 233 4.28 -4.88 -3.75
C LEU A 233 3.44 -3.85 -4.51
N PHE A 234 2.23 -4.21 -4.93
CA PHE A 234 1.34 -3.29 -5.64
C PHE A 234 0.89 -2.13 -4.76
N VAL A 235 0.56 -2.39 -3.49
CA VAL A 235 0.18 -1.34 -2.54
C VAL A 235 1.33 -0.33 -2.42
N HIS A 236 2.57 -0.79 -2.23
CA HIS A 236 3.75 0.09 -2.17
C HIS A 236 3.96 0.89 -3.47
N MET A 237 3.81 0.25 -4.64
CA MET A 237 3.95 0.92 -5.93
C MET A 237 2.88 1.98 -6.18
N MET A 238 1.63 1.71 -5.78
CA MET A 238 0.52 2.67 -5.87
C MET A 238 0.74 3.87 -4.95
N GLU A 239 1.22 3.66 -3.72
CA GLU A 239 1.61 4.74 -2.80
C GLU A 239 2.73 5.61 -3.39
N LEU A 240 3.77 5.01 -3.95
CA LEU A 240 4.88 5.73 -4.59
C LEU A 240 4.46 6.53 -5.84
N ARG A 241 3.37 6.14 -6.52
CA ARG A 241 2.85 6.82 -7.72
C ARG A 241 1.63 7.68 -7.45
N LEU A 242 1.23 7.88 -6.20
CA LEU A 242 0.04 8.66 -5.86
C LEU A 242 0.05 10.06 -6.51
N ASN A 243 1.19 10.76 -6.41
CA ASN A 243 1.38 12.11 -6.96
C ASN A 243 1.84 12.13 -8.43
N SER A 244 1.86 10.99 -9.12
CA SER A 244 2.24 10.92 -10.53
C SER A 244 1.07 11.28 -11.47
N SER A 245 1.39 11.50 -12.75
CA SER A 245 0.37 11.78 -13.77
C SER A 245 -0.66 10.64 -13.87
N VAL A 246 -1.88 10.99 -14.27
CA VAL A 246 -2.98 10.03 -14.44
C VAL A 246 -2.59 8.87 -15.37
N HIS A 247 -1.82 9.16 -16.42
CA HIS A 247 -1.33 8.15 -17.35
C HIS A 247 -0.41 7.11 -16.68
N VAL A 248 0.52 7.56 -15.81
CA VAL A 248 1.42 6.65 -15.09
C VAL A 248 0.64 5.81 -14.07
N ARG A 249 -0.30 6.41 -13.34
CA ARG A 249 -1.19 5.69 -12.43
C ARG A 249 -2.01 4.63 -13.19
N TYR A 250 -2.58 4.99 -14.33
CA TYR A 250 -3.33 4.05 -15.16
C TYR A 250 -2.49 2.86 -15.63
N LYS A 251 -1.19 3.04 -15.94
CA LYS A 251 -0.31 1.90 -16.25
C LYS A 251 -0.15 0.93 -15.07
N VAL A 252 0.00 1.43 -13.85
CA VAL A 252 0.09 0.58 -12.63
C VAL A 252 -1.23 -0.17 -12.41
N PHE A 253 -2.35 0.53 -12.54
CA PHE A 253 -3.68 -0.06 -12.48
C PHE A 253 -3.87 -1.19 -13.51
N LEU A 254 -3.53 -0.93 -14.78
CA LEU A 254 -3.59 -1.91 -15.86
C LEU A 254 -2.73 -3.15 -15.56
N SER A 255 -1.50 -2.91 -15.12
CA SER A 255 -0.55 -3.95 -14.77
C SER A 255 -1.07 -4.88 -13.66
N ALA A 256 -1.83 -4.35 -12.71
CA ALA A 256 -2.46 -5.18 -11.68
C ALA A 256 -3.70 -5.92 -12.21
N ILE A 257 -4.63 -5.21 -12.87
CA ILE A 257 -5.96 -5.75 -13.20
C ILE A 257 -5.95 -6.73 -14.38
N GLU A 258 -4.97 -6.67 -15.28
CA GLU A 258 -4.85 -7.61 -16.40
C GLU A 258 -4.24 -8.95 -15.99
N TYR A 259 -3.44 -8.97 -14.91
CA TYR A 259 -2.66 -10.15 -14.51
C TYR A 259 -3.12 -10.79 -13.20
N LEU A 260 -4.00 -10.12 -12.44
CA LEU A 260 -4.56 -10.63 -11.19
C LEU A 260 -6.07 -10.84 -11.32
N PRO A 261 -6.63 -11.88 -10.67
CA PRO A 261 -8.08 -11.98 -10.52
C PRO A 261 -8.60 -10.80 -9.70
N PHE A 262 -9.85 -10.40 -9.95
CA PHE A 262 -10.47 -9.33 -9.17
C PHE A 262 -10.71 -9.75 -7.72
N SER A 263 -11.39 -10.90 -7.52
CA SER A 263 -11.71 -11.49 -6.21
C SER A 263 -11.17 -12.92 -6.09
N SER A 264 -11.14 -13.45 -4.86
CA SER A 264 -10.54 -14.74 -4.48
C SER A 264 -11.33 -16.00 -4.90
N GLU A 265 -12.37 -15.87 -5.72
CA GLU A 265 -13.28 -16.98 -6.06
C GLU A 265 -12.62 -18.14 -6.82
N GLU A 266 -11.41 -17.97 -7.37
CA GLU A 266 -10.79 -18.96 -8.27
C GLU A 266 -9.45 -19.57 -7.77
N ASP A 267 -8.64 -18.88 -6.95
CA ASP A 267 -7.29 -19.33 -6.51
C ASP A 267 -6.91 -18.68 -5.15
N GLU A 268 -7.04 -19.39 -4.01
CA GLU A 268 -6.68 -18.84 -2.68
C GLU A 268 -5.18 -18.50 -2.51
N ILE A 269 -4.35 -19.06 -3.39
CA ILE A 269 -2.87 -19.03 -3.29
C ILE A 269 -2.28 -17.73 -3.88
N LYS A 270 -3.00 -17.05 -4.78
CA LYS A 270 -2.51 -15.85 -5.49
C LYS A 270 -3.09 -14.56 -4.92
N GLY A 271 -2.38 -13.45 -5.16
CA GLY A 271 -2.90 -12.11 -4.89
C GLY A 271 -4.09 -11.78 -5.78
N ASN A 272 -5.00 -10.96 -5.28
CA ASN A 272 -6.12 -10.43 -6.05
C ASN A 272 -6.18 -8.90 -5.96
N PHE A 273 -6.86 -8.29 -6.92
CA PHE A 273 -6.95 -6.84 -7.04
C PHE A 273 -7.78 -6.19 -5.92
N GLU A 274 -8.82 -6.88 -5.45
CA GLU A 274 -9.67 -6.43 -4.35
C GLU A 274 -8.87 -6.19 -3.06
N GLU A 275 -8.01 -7.13 -2.67
CA GLU A 275 -7.13 -6.99 -1.50
C GLU A 275 -6.10 -5.87 -1.64
N ILE A 276 -5.58 -5.65 -2.85
CA ILE A 276 -4.67 -4.53 -3.13
C ILE A 276 -5.39 -3.21 -2.87
N ILE A 277 -6.58 -3.06 -3.45
CA ILE A 277 -7.38 -1.84 -3.30
C ILE A 277 -7.78 -1.63 -1.85
N ASP A 278 -8.34 -2.63 -1.18
CA ASP A 278 -8.74 -2.50 0.23
C ASP A 278 -7.54 -2.14 1.12
N SER A 279 -6.36 -2.72 0.86
CA SER A 279 -5.13 -2.37 1.56
C SER A 279 -4.67 -0.93 1.27
N VAL A 280 -4.76 -0.45 0.02
CA VAL A 280 -4.44 0.93 -0.35
C VAL A 280 -5.40 1.91 0.35
N LEU A 281 -6.70 1.63 0.36
CA LEU A 281 -7.72 2.48 1.00
C LEU A 281 -7.59 2.52 2.52
N LEU A 282 -7.20 1.41 3.15
CA LEU A 282 -6.91 1.36 4.58
C LEU A 282 -5.63 2.15 4.91
N ARG A 283 -4.53 1.89 4.19
CA ARG A 283 -3.23 2.55 4.44
C ARG A 283 -3.25 4.03 4.10
N SER A 284 -4.08 4.48 3.16
CA SER A 284 -4.21 5.91 2.83
C SER A 284 -4.83 6.74 3.95
N ARG A 285 -5.59 6.11 4.85
CA ARG A 285 -6.17 6.75 6.02
C ARG A 285 -5.23 6.76 7.22
N GLU A 286 -4.16 5.98 7.18
CA GLU A 286 -3.16 5.97 8.23
C GLU A 286 -2.40 7.30 8.27
N ILE A 287 -2.10 7.77 9.48
CA ILE A 287 -1.33 9.01 9.67
C ILE A 287 0.13 8.71 9.32
N ASN A 288 0.64 9.42 8.32
CA ASN A 288 2.04 9.33 7.92
C ASN A 288 2.92 10.13 8.89
N ILE A 289 4.04 9.52 9.31
CA ILE A 289 5.11 10.15 10.08
C ILE A 289 5.83 11.15 9.18
N GLN A 290 5.23 12.29 8.88
CA GLN A 290 6.01 13.42 8.41
C GLN A 290 6.68 14.03 9.62
N LYS A 291 8.03 14.06 9.61
CA LYS A 291 8.79 14.84 10.59
C LYS A 291 8.17 16.24 10.61
N HIS A 292 7.61 16.64 11.74
CA HIS A 292 7.11 18.00 11.96
C HIS A 292 8.24 18.96 11.63
N ASP A 293 8.22 19.54 10.42
CA ASP A 293 9.02 20.72 10.16
C ASP A 293 8.33 21.83 10.95
N ASN A 294 8.99 22.29 12.02
CA ASN A 294 8.51 23.33 12.94
C ASN A 294 8.11 24.66 12.26
N SER A 295 8.19 24.75 10.93
CA SER A 295 7.87 25.92 10.10
C SER A 295 6.53 25.85 9.38
N THR A 296 5.89 24.69 9.21
CA THR A 296 4.61 24.58 8.47
C THR A 296 3.41 24.66 9.41
N HIS A 297 2.44 25.51 9.08
CA HIS A 297 1.22 25.67 9.86
C HIS A 297 0.39 24.39 9.76
N VAL A 298 -0.12 23.88 10.89
CA VAL A 298 -0.83 22.58 10.97
C VAL A 298 -2.03 22.50 10.03
N SER A 299 -2.67 23.64 9.76
CA SER A 299 -3.73 23.76 8.75
C SER A 299 -3.29 23.36 7.35
N GLU A 300 -2.09 23.75 6.91
CA GLU A 300 -1.55 23.43 5.59
C GLU A 300 -1.19 21.94 5.49
N GLN A 301 -0.69 21.37 6.59
CA GLN A 301 -0.39 19.93 6.68
C GLN A 301 -1.67 19.10 6.60
N HIS A 302 -2.74 19.46 7.31
CA HIS A 302 -4.02 18.76 7.22
C HIS A 302 -4.68 18.91 5.85
N GLN A 303 -4.58 20.08 5.21
CA GLN A 303 -5.03 20.23 3.82
C GLN A 303 -4.26 19.29 2.89
N SER A 304 -2.94 19.19 3.04
CA SER A 304 -2.10 18.26 2.28
C SER A 304 -2.48 16.79 2.54
N GLN A 305 -2.69 16.40 3.80
CA GLN A 305 -3.14 15.04 4.16
C GLN A 305 -4.52 14.72 3.59
N SER A 306 -5.48 15.66 3.67
CA SER A 306 -6.82 15.48 3.10
C SER A 306 -6.76 15.29 1.58
N LEU A 307 -5.89 16.04 0.89
CA LEU A 307 -5.67 15.88 -0.54
C LEU A 307 -5.04 14.52 -0.86
N GLN A 308 -4.03 14.08 -0.11
CA GLN A 308 -3.43 12.75 -0.29
C GLN A 308 -4.46 11.62 -0.10
N LYS A 309 -5.31 11.71 0.93
CA LYS A 309 -6.43 10.79 1.13
C LYS A 309 -7.39 10.80 -0.05
N ALA A 310 -7.73 11.97 -0.59
CA ALA A 310 -8.61 12.08 -1.75
C ALA A 310 -8.02 11.43 -3.02
N MET A 311 -6.71 11.56 -3.22
CA MET A 311 -6.02 11.10 -4.44
C MET A 311 -6.10 9.59 -4.66
N VAL A 312 -6.34 8.79 -3.62
CA VAL A 312 -6.48 7.34 -3.75
C VAL A 312 -7.78 6.93 -4.43
N ILE A 313 -8.81 7.78 -4.40
CA ILE A 313 -10.08 7.53 -5.09
C ILE A 313 -9.87 7.35 -6.59
N GLN A 314 -8.85 8.00 -7.18
CA GLN A 314 -8.57 7.85 -8.60
C GLN A 314 -8.30 6.40 -9.02
N TRP A 315 -7.72 5.57 -8.13
CA TRP A 315 -7.49 4.15 -8.41
C TRP A 315 -8.79 3.38 -8.67
N LEU A 316 -9.89 3.82 -8.05
CA LEU A 316 -11.21 3.22 -8.17
C LEU A 316 -12.00 3.79 -9.36
N CYS A 317 -11.64 4.98 -9.84
CA CYS A 317 -12.31 5.65 -10.96
C CYS A 317 -11.78 5.21 -12.34
N PHE A 318 -10.71 4.41 -12.40
CA PHE A 318 -10.22 3.89 -13.68
C PHE A 318 -11.19 2.89 -14.28
N THR A 319 -11.45 3.04 -15.59
CA THR A 319 -12.26 2.08 -16.34
C THR A 319 -11.40 0.86 -16.68
N PRO A 320 -11.80 -0.35 -16.26
CA PRO A 320 -11.10 -1.58 -16.66
C PRO A 320 -11.11 -1.75 -18.18
N PRO A 321 -10.01 -2.20 -18.80
CA PRO A 321 -9.99 -2.47 -20.24
C PRO A 321 -10.92 -3.64 -20.59
N SER A 322 -11.42 -3.67 -21.82
CA SER A 322 -12.31 -4.74 -22.31
C SER A 322 -11.67 -6.12 -22.37
N THR A 323 -10.34 -6.19 -22.25
CA THR A 323 -9.54 -7.43 -22.13
C THR A 323 -9.79 -8.15 -20.80
N VAL A 324 -10.22 -7.44 -19.75
CA VAL A 324 -10.48 -8.01 -18.43
C VAL A 324 -11.79 -8.79 -18.43
N ARG A 325 -11.77 -10.01 -17.87
CA ARG A 325 -12.96 -10.84 -17.70
C ARG A 325 -13.97 -10.11 -16.81
N ASN A 326 -15.22 -10.07 -17.24
CA ASN A 326 -16.31 -9.38 -16.53
C ASN A 326 -16.03 -7.89 -16.27
N ALA A 327 -15.32 -7.19 -17.17
CA ALA A 327 -14.95 -5.78 -17.03
C ALA A 327 -16.08 -4.86 -16.54
N ILE A 328 -17.32 -5.05 -17.02
CA ILE A 328 -18.50 -4.28 -16.55
C ILE A 328 -18.80 -4.54 -15.08
N SER A 329 -18.78 -5.81 -14.64
CA SER A 329 -18.98 -6.16 -13.24
C SER A 329 -17.87 -5.62 -12.36
N VAL A 330 -16.63 -5.66 -12.85
CA VAL A 330 -15.46 -5.11 -12.15
C VAL A 330 -15.58 -3.60 -12.01
N ALA A 331 -15.96 -2.89 -13.08
CA ALA A 331 -16.21 -1.45 -13.05
C ALA A 331 -17.29 -1.08 -12.02
N ARG A 332 -18.42 -1.81 -11.97
CA ARG A 332 -19.47 -1.60 -10.95
C ARG A 332 -18.94 -1.79 -9.53
N LYS A 333 -18.17 -2.86 -9.31
CA LYS A 333 -17.54 -3.17 -8.02
C LYS A 333 -16.56 -2.05 -7.60
N LEU A 334 -15.82 -1.46 -8.53
CA LEU A 334 -14.91 -0.34 -8.27
C LEU A 334 -15.68 0.95 -7.96
N THR A 335 -16.69 1.30 -8.75
CA THR A 335 -17.53 2.48 -8.53
C THR A 335 -18.25 2.44 -7.18
N PHE A 336 -18.76 1.27 -6.78
CA PHE A 336 -19.37 1.11 -5.46
C PHE A 336 -18.35 1.31 -4.32
N ARG A 337 -17.13 0.76 -4.46
CA ARG A 337 -16.05 1.02 -3.48
C ARG A 337 -15.66 2.49 -3.45
N ALA A 338 -15.60 3.15 -4.61
CA ALA A 338 -15.31 4.58 -4.72
C ALA A 338 -16.34 5.37 -3.94
N LEU A 339 -17.62 5.11 -4.17
CA LEU A 339 -18.73 5.76 -3.48
C LEU A 339 -18.66 5.58 -1.96
N ARG A 340 -18.48 4.33 -1.49
CA ARG A 340 -18.38 4.01 -0.06
C ARG A 340 -17.20 4.72 0.61
N HIS A 341 -16.02 4.66 -0.01
CA HIS A 341 -14.82 5.29 0.54
C HIS A 341 -14.90 6.82 0.46
N SER A 342 -15.49 7.38 -0.59
CA SER A 342 -15.70 8.82 -0.72
C SER A 342 -16.63 9.36 0.36
N ASN A 343 -17.75 8.69 0.66
CA ASN A 343 -18.62 9.09 1.77
C ASN A 343 -17.88 9.10 3.11
N LEU A 344 -17.05 8.08 3.35
CA LEU A 344 -16.22 8.01 4.54
C LEU A 344 -15.23 9.19 4.63
N LEU A 345 -14.53 9.51 3.54
CA LEU A 345 -13.58 10.63 3.52
C LEU A 345 -14.29 11.98 3.65
N LEU A 346 -15.45 12.14 3.01
CA LEU A 346 -16.25 13.38 3.08
C LEU A 346 -16.75 13.64 4.49
N ARG A 347 -17.11 12.61 5.27
CA ARG A 347 -17.39 12.75 6.71
C ARG A 347 -16.19 13.31 7.47
N GLU A 348 -15.00 12.72 7.29
CA GLU A 348 -13.77 13.20 7.94
C GLU A 348 -13.45 14.65 7.54
N PHE A 349 -13.47 14.95 6.23
CA PHE A 349 -13.13 16.27 5.71
C PHE A 349 -14.11 17.35 6.17
N ALA A 350 -15.40 17.02 6.30
CA ALA A 350 -16.41 17.97 6.73
C ALA A 350 -16.18 18.43 8.18
N LEU A 351 -15.75 17.50 9.05
CA LEU A 351 -15.45 17.78 10.46
C LEU A 351 -14.18 18.63 10.64
N ILE A 352 -13.25 18.61 9.68
CA ILE A 352 -12.07 19.51 9.64
C ILE A 352 -12.45 20.89 9.08
N SER A 353 -13.39 20.93 8.14
CA SER A 353 -13.77 22.13 7.36
C SER A 353 -14.67 23.11 8.12
N MET A 354 -14.80 22.95 9.44
CA MET A 354 -15.66 23.77 10.29
C MET A 354 -15.14 25.21 10.43
N ARG A 355 -13.85 25.45 10.19
CA ARG A 355 -13.25 26.78 10.21
C ARG A 355 -13.83 27.68 9.11
N ARG A 356 -14.13 28.92 9.45
CA ARG A 356 -14.65 29.97 8.55
C ARG A 356 -13.49 30.68 7.85
N VAL A 357 -12.86 29.97 6.93
CA VAL A 357 -11.74 30.47 6.11
C VAL A 357 -12.11 30.43 4.63
N PRO A 358 -11.58 31.33 3.78
CA PRO A 358 -11.97 31.42 2.38
C PRO A 358 -11.47 30.25 1.52
N GLU A 359 -10.47 29.50 1.96
CA GLU A 359 -9.91 28.37 1.21
C GLU A 359 -10.90 27.20 1.14
N ILE A 360 -11.12 26.68 -0.06
CA ILE A 360 -11.96 25.50 -0.28
C ILE A 360 -11.24 24.25 0.24
N PRO A 361 -11.94 23.31 0.91
CA PRO A 361 -11.34 22.05 1.35
C PRO A 361 -10.87 21.20 0.15
N ALA A 362 -9.56 21.20 -0.11
CA ALA A 362 -8.97 20.58 -1.29
C ALA A 362 -9.31 19.08 -1.43
N GLY A 363 -9.24 18.33 -0.32
CA GLY A 363 -9.58 16.90 -0.32
C GLY A 363 -11.03 16.63 -0.75
N ALA A 364 -12.00 17.37 -0.23
CA ALA A 364 -13.41 17.20 -0.60
C ALA A 364 -13.67 17.58 -2.06
N HIS A 365 -13.09 18.69 -2.52
CA HIS A 365 -13.19 19.11 -3.91
C HIS A 365 -12.64 18.05 -4.87
N GLU A 366 -11.48 17.47 -4.54
CA GLU A 366 -10.84 16.44 -5.36
C GLU A 366 -11.63 15.12 -5.38
N VAL A 367 -12.21 14.70 -4.26
CA VAL A 367 -13.10 13.52 -4.21
C VAL A 367 -14.32 13.73 -5.12
N LEU A 368 -14.97 14.89 -5.03
CA LEU A 368 -16.15 15.21 -5.84
C LEU A 368 -15.80 15.29 -7.33
N SER A 369 -14.62 15.82 -7.68
CA SER A 369 -14.17 15.92 -9.07
C SER A 369 -13.90 14.56 -9.69
N PHE A 370 -13.25 13.63 -8.96
CA PHE A 370 -12.97 12.28 -9.47
C PHE A 370 -14.23 11.44 -9.71
N LEU A 371 -15.28 11.65 -8.93
CA LEU A 371 -16.52 10.89 -9.06
C LEU A 371 -17.55 11.51 -10.02
N ALA A 372 -17.33 12.74 -10.46
CA ALA A 372 -18.27 13.45 -11.35
C ALA A 372 -18.53 12.67 -12.65
N GLU A 373 -17.48 12.24 -13.35
CA GLU A 373 -17.61 11.51 -14.61
C GLU A 373 -18.04 10.03 -14.42
N PRO A 374 -17.39 9.24 -13.55
CA PRO A 374 -17.76 7.83 -13.35
C PRO A 374 -19.22 7.63 -12.92
N LEU A 375 -19.74 8.48 -12.03
CA LEU A 375 -21.14 8.39 -11.62
C LEU A 375 -22.06 8.74 -12.79
N ASN A 376 -21.80 9.84 -13.51
CA ASN A 376 -22.62 10.20 -14.67
C ASN A 376 -22.70 9.08 -15.73
N GLN A 377 -21.60 8.34 -15.94
CA GLN A 377 -21.55 7.24 -16.90
C GLN A 377 -22.20 5.94 -16.39
N GLN A 378 -22.19 5.69 -15.08
CA GLN A 378 -22.53 4.39 -14.52
C GLN A 378 -23.79 4.37 -13.64
N ILE A 379 -24.40 5.52 -13.30
CA ILE A 379 -25.62 5.62 -12.49
C ILE A 379 -26.74 4.70 -13.02
N GLU A 380 -26.93 4.62 -14.34
CA GLU A 380 -27.97 3.77 -14.95
C GLU A 380 -27.68 2.27 -14.86
N THR A 381 -26.43 1.91 -14.57
CA THR A 381 -25.97 0.51 -14.56
C THR A 381 -25.71 -0.04 -13.17
N LEU A 382 -25.73 0.81 -12.13
CA LEU A 382 -25.63 0.38 -10.75
C LEU A 382 -26.93 -0.35 -10.37
N PRO A 383 -26.87 -1.45 -9.59
CA PRO A 383 -28.06 -2.11 -9.10
C PRO A 383 -28.70 -1.24 -8.01
N VAL A 384 -29.52 -0.27 -8.42
CA VAL A 384 -30.27 0.63 -7.51
C VAL A 384 -31.27 -0.15 -6.65
N GLU A 385 -31.57 -1.40 -7.01
CA GLU A 385 -32.36 -2.35 -6.22
C GLU A 385 -31.63 -2.85 -4.95
N ASP A 386 -30.30 -2.64 -4.84
CA ASP A 386 -29.55 -2.89 -3.61
C ASP A 386 -29.63 -1.66 -2.69
N ASP A 387 -30.31 -1.81 -1.56
CA ASP A 387 -30.52 -0.76 -0.57
C ASP A 387 -29.20 -0.12 -0.12
N HIS A 388 -28.11 -0.88 -0.03
CA HIS A 388 -26.79 -0.34 0.35
C HIS A 388 -26.19 0.59 -0.71
N VAL A 389 -26.39 0.28 -2.00
CA VAL A 389 -25.90 1.13 -3.10
C VAL A 389 -26.69 2.43 -3.16
N SER A 390 -28.02 2.33 -3.05
CA SER A 390 -28.93 3.48 -3.03
C SER A 390 -28.61 4.46 -1.90
N GLU A 391 -28.39 3.94 -0.69
CA GLU A 391 -28.04 4.79 0.46
C GLU A 391 -26.70 5.49 0.33
N ASN A 392 -25.67 4.80 -0.16
CA ASN A 392 -24.36 5.41 -0.38
C ASN A 392 -24.44 6.48 -1.49
N LEU A 393 -25.27 6.28 -2.51
CA LEU A 393 -25.44 7.26 -3.58
C LEU A 393 -26.14 8.52 -3.06
N ARG A 394 -27.18 8.34 -2.26
CA ARG A 394 -27.90 9.45 -1.64
C ARG A 394 -27.03 10.24 -0.68
N GLU A 395 -26.27 9.55 0.18
CA GLU A 395 -25.31 10.22 1.07
C GLU A 395 -24.26 11.02 0.27
N PHE A 396 -23.77 10.47 -0.85
CA PHE A 396 -22.83 11.21 -1.70
C PHE A 396 -23.46 12.47 -2.31
N GLN A 397 -24.74 12.40 -2.70
CA GLN A 397 -25.49 13.56 -3.19
C GLN A 397 -25.67 14.62 -2.10
N ASP A 398 -26.00 14.20 -0.88
CA ASP A 398 -26.07 15.08 0.29
C ASP A 398 -24.73 15.80 0.53
N TRP A 399 -23.61 15.07 0.43
CA TRP A 399 -22.28 15.68 0.54
C TRP A 399 -21.98 16.65 -0.59
N ARG A 400 -22.29 16.31 -1.84
CA ARG A 400 -22.10 17.19 -3.00
C ARG A 400 -22.82 18.52 -2.81
N GLU A 401 -24.03 18.49 -2.28
CA GLU A 401 -24.83 19.70 -2.04
C GLU A 401 -24.34 20.49 -0.83
N TYR A 402 -23.94 19.82 0.26
CA TYR A 402 -23.30 20.46 1.40
C TYR A 402 -22.05 21.22 0.99
N TYR A 403 -21.14 20.57 0.24
CA TYR A 403 -19.91 21.22 -0.22
C TYR A 403 -20.15 22.29 -1.28
N SER A 404 -21.24 22.21 -2.04
CA SER A 404 -21.67 23.32 -2.90
C SER A 404 -22.10 24.54 -2.06
N CYS A 405 -22.83 24.33 -0.96
CA CYS A 405 -23.22 25.40 -0.03
C CYS A 405 -22.00 26.01 0.67
N ASP A 406 -21.08 25.15 1.15
CA ASP A 406 -19.80 25.57 1.76
C ASP A 406 -18.95 26.38 0.77
N ALA A 407 -18.86 25.96 -0.50
CA ALA A 407 -18.15 26.71 -1.54
C ALA A 407 -18.77 28.10 -1.79
N ASN A 408 -20.10 28.21 -1.85
CA ASN A 408 -20.77 29.51 -1.99
C ASN A 408 -20.49 30.44 -0.80
N TYR A 409 -20.54 29.91 0.42
CA TYR A 409 -20.19 30.66 1.63
C TYR A 409 -18.73 31.13 1.60
N ARG A 410 -17.78 30.26 1.25
CA ARG A 410 -16.36 30.61 1.18
C ARG A 410 -16.05 31.62 0.07
N ASN A 411 -16.74 31.52 -1.07
CA ASN A 411 -16.64 32.51 -2.14
C ASN A 411 -17.09 33.90 -1.66
N TRP A 412 -18.23 33.97 -0.97
CA TRP A 412 -18.66 35.20 -0.31
C TRP A 412 -17.64 35.70 0.72
N LEU A 413 -17.14 34.82 1.60
CA LEU A 413 -16.18 35.19 2.64
C LEU A 413 -14.89 35.76 2.03
N LYS A 414 -14.41 35.16 0.93
CA LYS A 414 -13.26 35.67 0.18
C LYS A 414 -13.50 37.08 -0.31
N THR A 415 -14.61 37.34 -1.00
CA THR A 415 -14.97 38.69 -1.46
C THR A 415 -15.12 39.67 -0.30
N ALA A 416 -15.72 39.24 0.82
CA ALA A 416 -15.89 40.08 2.00
C ALA A 416 -14.53 40.46 2.63
N VAL A 417 -13.58 39.53 2.73
CA VAL A 417 -12.23 39.79 3.22
C VAL A 417 -11.47 40.74 2.29
N GLU A 418 -11.51 40.50 0.99
CA GLU A 418 -10.89 41.37 -0.03
C GLU A 418 -11.45 42.81 0.05
N ASN A 419 -12.75 42.95 0.23
CA ASN A 419 -13.40 44.26 0.38
C ASN A 419 -12.97 44.99 1.67
N VAL A 420 -12.71 44.28 2.77
CA VAL A 420 -12.28 44.90 4.04
C VAL A 420 -10.87 45.49 3.94
N GLU A 421 -10.00 44.94 3.09
CA GLU A 421 -8.63 45.44 2.88
C GLU A 421 -8.60 46.77 2.11
N VAL A 422 -9.67 47.09 1.38
CA VAL A 422 -9.80 48.32 0.60
C VAL A 422 -10.48 49.43 1.44
N PRO A 423 -9.94 50.66 1.50
CA PRO A 423 -10.61 51.76 2.18
C PRO A 423 -12.02 52.00 1.63
N THR A 424 -12.99 52.24 2.49
CA THR A 424 -14.42 52.38 2.11
C THR A 424 -14.71 53.46 1.06
N GLN A 425 -13.80 54.43 0.92
CA GLN A 425 -13.87 55.52 -0.07
C GLN A 425 -13.43 55.09 -1.47
N ASP A 426 -12.63 54.02 -1.56
CA ASP A 426 -12.05 53.48 -2.80
C ASP A 426 -12.81 52.23 -3.31
N LEU A 427 -13.67 51.65 -2.47
CA LEU A 427 -14.57 50.54 -2.83
C LEU A 427 -15.61 50.97 -3.88
N SER A 428 -15.49 50.39 -5.08
CA SER A 428 -16.39 50.60 -6.20
C SER A 428 -17.81 50.09 -5.90
N THR A 429 -18.78 50.57 -6.67
CA THR A 429 -20.15 50.07 -6.61
C THR A 429 -20.26 48.62 -7.10
N GLU A 430 -19.36 48.19 -7.98
CA GLU A 430 -19.32 46.82 -8.53
C GLU A 430 -18.86 45.82 -7.46
N GLU A 431 -17.79 46.13 -6.71
CA GLU A 431 -17.29 45.27 -5.63
C GLU A 431 -18.31 45.09 -4.50
N LYS A 432 -19.04 46.16 -4.16
CA LYS A 432 -20.15 46.12 -3.19
C LYS A 432 -21.31 45.25 -3.70
N GLN A 433 -21.65 45.36 -4.98
CA GLN A 433 -22.72 44.57 -5.57
C GLN A 433 -22.32 43.09 -5.70
N GLN A 434 -21.05 42.81 -5.97
CA GLN A 434 -20.52 41.45 -6.04
C GLN A 434 -20.61 40.74 -4.69
N GLU A 435 -20.22 41.40 -3.60
CA GLU A 435 -20.33 40.86 -2.24
C GLU A 435 -21.79 40.56 -1.86
N VAL A 436 -22.72 41.48 -2.17
CA VAL A 436 -24.16 41.29 -1.92
C VAL A 436 -24.70 40.11 -2.73
N THR A 437 -24.28 39.95 -3.99
CA THR A 437 -24.75 38.86 -4.85
C THR A 437 -24.23 37.52 -4.34
N ALA A 438 -22.94 37.41 -4.02
CA ALA A 438 -22.35 36.22 -3.42
C ALA A 438 -23.00 35.86 -2.07
N ALA A 439 -23.31 36.86 -1.24
CA ALA A 439 -24.03 36.69 0.02
C ALA A 439 -25.45 36.13 -0.19
N GLN A 440 -26.19 36.63 -1.18
CA GLN A 440 -27.54 36.15 -1.50
C GLN A 440 -27.51 34.70 -2.01
N GLU A 441 -26.54 34.34 -2.84
CA GLU A 441 -26.34 32.97 -3.34
C GLU A 441 -25.98 32.00 -2.21
N ALA A 442 -25.03 32.39 -1.34
CA ALA A 442 -24.65 31.60 -0.17
C ALA A 442 -25.82 31.38 0.79
N PHE A 443 -26.59 32.44 1.08
CA PHE A 443 -27.77 32.35 1.95
C PHE A 443 -28.85 31.45 1.35
N SER A 444 -29.19 31.65 0.07
CA SER A 444 -30.28 30.91 -0.59
C SER A 444 -29.96 29.43 -0.76
N SER A 445 -28.72 29.09 -1.14
CA SER A 445 -28.29 27.69 -1.31
C SER A 445 -28.32 26.93 0.01
N ALA A 446 -27.78 27.51 1.09
CA ALA A 446 -27.78 26.88 2.40
C ALA A 446 -29.20 26.77 3.01
N LEU A 447 -30.06 27.79 2.82
CA LEU A 447 -31.46 27.72 3.26
C LEU A 447 -32.21 26.57 2.57
N ASN A 448 -32.03 26.40 1.25
CA ASN A 448 -32.64 25.29 0.50
C ASN A 448 -32.19 23.91 0.99
N LEU A 449 -30.93 23.77 1.45
CA LEU A 449 -30.43 22.53 2.04
C LEU A 449 -31.12 22.24 3.39
N ILE A 450 -31.25 23.26 4.24
CA ILE A 450 -31.80 23.14 5.59
C ILE A 450 -33.33 22.93 5.57
N GLN A 451 -34.05 23.48 4.59
CA GLN A 451 -35.52 23.43 4.48
C GLN A 451 -36.07 22.09 3.95
N ARG A 452 -35.23 21.09 3.69
CA ARG A 452 -35.68 19.79 3.16
C ARG A 452 -36.52 19.03 4.17
N GLN A 453 -37.78 18.75 3.79
CA GLN A 453 -38.71 17.97 4.63
C GLN A 453 -38.73 16.48 4.24
N ASP A 454 -38.83 16.16 2.95
CA ASP A 454 -38.99 14.77 2.50
C ASP A 454 -37.70 13.95 2.66
N HIS A 455 -36.54 14.58 2.46
CA HIS A 455 -35.22 13.95 2.53
C HIS A 455 -34.25 14.86 3.30
N PRO A 456 -34.31 14.87 4.64
CA PRO A 456 -33.41 15.70 5.43
C PRO A 456 -31.96 15.22 5.27
N TRP A 457 -31.03 16.17 5.27
CA TRP A 457 -29.62 15.93 4.96
C TRP A 457 -28.97 14.87 5.86
N LEU A 458 -28.35 13.84 5.28
CA LEU A 458 -27.72 12.71 5.97
C LEU A 458 -28.65 11.86 6.86
N VAL A 459 -29.97 11.86 6.60
CA VAL A 459 -30.91 10.94 7.26
C VAL A 459 -31.05 9.65 6.45
N PRO A 460 -30.81 8.45 7.03
CA PRO A 460 -31.04 7.18 6.36
C PRO A 460 -32.51 7.01 5.90
N SER A 461 -32.75 6.28 4.82
CA SER A 461 -34.09 6.08 4.24
C SER A 461 -34.76 4.84 4.78
N GLN A 462 -33.97 3.88 5.28
CA GLN A 462 -34.43 2.73 6.02
C GLN A 462 -33.62 2.64 7.32
N ASP A 463 -34.30 2.27 8.40
CA ASP A 463 -33.62 1.84 9.62
C ASP A 463 -33.08 0.43 9.36
N HIS A 464 -31.76 0.28 9.18
CA HIS A 464 -31.15 -1.04 9.17
C HIS A 464 -31.37 -1.68 10.54
N LEU A 465 -32.32 -2.61 10.61
CA LEU A 465 -32.61 -3.35 11.82
C LEU A 465 -31.45 -4.32 12.07
N HIS A 466 -30.56 -3.98 13.00
CA HIS A 466 -29.60 -4.96 13.51
C HIS A 466 -30.35 -5.98 14.37
N GLU A 467 -30.65 -7.16 13.81
CA GLU A 467 -31.33 -8.26 14.48
C GLU A 467 -30.32 -9.12 15.26
N SER A 468 -29.79 -8.63 16.38
CA SER A 468 -29.03 -9.47 17.33
C SER A 468 -29.79 -9.66 18.64
N ALA A 469 -29.69 -10.88 19.20
CA ALA A 469 -30.30 -11.26 20.46
C ALA A 469 -29.41 -10.94 21.70
N GLU A 470 -28.15 -10.56 21.49
CA GLU A 470 -27.18 -10.22 22.53
C GLU A 470 -27.03 -8.70 22.71
N PRO A 471 -26.60 -8.22 23.90
CA PRO A 471 -26.34 -6.80 24.11
C PRO A 471 -25.20 -6.31 23.20
N ILE A 472 -25.52 -5.29 22.41
CA ILE A 472 -24.65 -4.72 21.39
C ILE A 472 -24.03 -3.45 21.97
N TYR A 473 -22.73 -3.30 21.85
CA TYR A 473 -22.02 -2.06 22.19
C TYR A 473 -21.77 -1.25 20.92
N LEU A 474 -21.69 0.06 21.08
CA LEU A 474 -21.21 0.99 20.07
C LEU A 474 -19.78 1.35 20.43
N GLU A 475 -18.92 1.41 19.42
CA GLU A 475 -17.55 1.87 19.54
C GLU A 475 -17.28 2.97 18.52
N LEU A 476 -16.74 4.10 18.96
CA LEU A 476 -16.28 5.20 18.13
C LEU A 476 -14.78 5.39 18.37
N HIS A 477 -13.98 5.21 17.32
CA HIS A 477 -12.54 5.42 17.39
C HIS A 477 -12.17 6.61 16.51
N ALA A 478 -11.47 7.57 17.08
CA ALA A 478 -11.00 8.75 16.39
C ALA A 478 -9.52 8.98 16.69
N ILE A 479 -8.78 9.47 15.69
CA ILE A 479 -7.46 10.07 15.92
C ILE A 479 -7.60 11.55 15.68
N VAL A 480 -7.19 12.35 16.65
CA VAL A 480 -7.41 13.80 16.64
C VAL A 480 -6.14 14.56 16.97
N VAL A 481 -6.08 15.80 16.48
CA VAL A 481 -5.10 16.81 16.91
C VAL A 481 -5.83 17.86 17.74
N LEU A 482 -5.22 18.28 18.85
CA LEU A 482 -5.78 19.32 19.70
C LEU A 482 -5.32 20.68 19.21
N CYS A 483 -6.26 21.57 18.90
CA CYS A 483 -5.99 22.89 18.37
C CYS A 483 -6.46 23.98 19.33
N MET A 484 -5.57 24.92 19.63
CA MET A 484 -5.90 26.13 20.38
C MET A 484 -6.82 27.05 19.56
N PRO A 485 -7.55 27.98 20.19
CA PRO A 485 -8.31 29.01 19.47
C PRO A 485 -7.45 29.85 18.50
N SER A 486 -6.14 29.95 18.75
CA SER A 486 -5.17 30.60 17.85
C SER A 486 -4.92 29.83 16.55
N GLY A 487 -5.31 28.55 16.48
CA GLY A 487 -4.99 27.63 15.39
C GLY A 487 -3.66 26.88 15.57
N GLU A 488 -2.95 27.12 16.69
CA GLU A 488 -1.72 26.39 17.05
C GLU A 488 -2.05 25.01 17.64
N VAL A 489 -1.20 24.02 17.37
CA VAL A 489 -1.35 22.68 17.95
C VAL A 489 -0.89 22.64 19.39
N MET A 490 -1.75 22.06 20.22
CA MET A 490 -1.46 21.73 21.60
C MET A 490 -0.91 20.31 21.66
N LEU A 491 0.40 20.19 21.89
CA LEU A 491 1.05 18.89 22.04
C LEU A 491 0.51 18.16 23.28
N PRO A 492 0.10 16.88 23.14
CA PRO A 492 -0.47 16.14 24.25
C PRO A 492 0.59 15.67 25.23
N ASP A 493 0.34 15.86 26.52
CA ASP A 493 1.09 15.24 27.61
C ASP A 493 0.19 14.33 28.46
N ALA A 494 0.78 13.65 29.45
CA ALA A 494 0.03 12.75 30.32
C ALA A 494 -1.10 13.44 31.10
N THR A 495 -0.93 14.72 31.45
CA THR A 495 -1.89 15.52 32.21
C THR A 495 -3.05 15.94 31.32
N LEU A 496 -2.75 16.46 30.13
CA LEU A 496 -3.72 16.90 29.15
C LEU A 496 -4.60 15.74 28.72
N ARG A 497 -4.01 14.56 28.50
CA ARG A 497 -4.73 13.33 28.18
C ARG A 497 -5.72 12.91 29.26
N ALA A 498 -5.31 12.96 30.53
CA ALA A 498 -6.21 12.66 31.65
C ALA A 498 -7.34 13.69 31.76
N THR A 499 -7.02 14.97 31.53
CA THR A 499 -7.99 16.06 31.54
C THR A 499 -8.99 15.93 30.39
N LEU A 500 -8.52 15.59 29.19
CA LEU A 500 -9.35 15.35 28.01
C LEU A 500 -10.30 14.17 28.23
N ALA A 501 -9.79 13.03 28.72
CA ALA A 501 -10.63 11.88 29.05
C ALA A 501 -11.70 12.23 30.09
N SER A 502 -11.33 12.99 31.13
CA SER A 502 -12.28 13.48 32.14
C SER A 502 -13.32 14.44 31.55
N ALA A 503 -12.93 15.30 30.62
CA ALA A 503 -13.84 16.27 29.98
C ALA A 503 -14.82 15.58 29.02
N LEU A 504 -14.35 14.60 28.24
CA LEU A 504 -15.19 13.75 27.40
C LEU A 504 -16.21 12.98 28.25
N TYR A 505 -15.78 12.42 29.38
CA TYR A 505 -16.67 11.74 30.34
C TYR A 505 -17.71 12.69 30.94
N SER A 506 -17.31 13.93 31.26
CA SER A 506 -18.19 14.94 31.87
C SER A 506 -19.14 15.61 30.88
N SER A 507 -19.07 15.25 29.59
CA SER A 507 -19.95 15.78 28.54
C SER A 507 -21.36 15.19 28.57
N VAL A 508 -21.57 14.17 29.40
CA VAL A 508 -22.86 13.47 29.57
C VAL A 508 -23.19 13.34 31.05
N SER A 509 -24.45 13.06 31.37
CA SER A 509 -24.90 12.96 32.77
C SER A 509 -24.36 11.69 33.45
N GLU A 510 -24.16 11.71 34.77
CA GLU A 510 -23.72 10.52 35.54
C GLU A 510 -24.70 9.34 35.39
N GLU A 511 -26.01 9.64 35.25
CA GLU A 511 -27.05 8.64 35.00
C GLU A 511 -26.85 7.95 33.65
N GLU A 512 -26.61 8.72 32.57
CA GLU A 512 -26.31 8.17 31.25
C GLU A 512 -25.02 7.35 31.28
N VAL A 513 -23.96 7.80 31.94
CA VAL A 513 -22.72 7.04 32.01
C VAL A 513 -22.94 5.68 32.67
N SER A 514 -23.64 5.65 33.79
CA SER A 514 -23.91 4.40 34.52
C SER A 514 -24.85 3.47 33.76
N SER A 515 -25.92 4.00 33.16
CA SER A 515 -26.93 3.21 32.46
C SER A 515 -26.44 2.70 31.11
N ARG A 516 -25.53 3.43 30.47
CA ARG A 516 -24.95 3.10 29.16
C ARG A 516 -23.60 2.41 29.24
N GLU A 517 -23.08 2.16 30.44
CA GLU A 517 -21.73 1.61 30.65
C GLU A 517 -20.66 2.36 29.83
N LEU A 518 -20.70 3.70 29.83
CA LEU A 518 -19.80 4.49 28.99
C LEU A 518 -18.35 4.33 29.41
N MET A 519 -17.50 3.95 28.46
CA MET A 519 -16.05 3.92 28.57
C MET A 519 -15.42 4.98 27.67
N VAL A 520 -14.48 5.73 28.21
CA VAL A 520 -13.70 6.75 27.51
C VAL A 520 -12.23 6.43 27.68
N ASN A 521 -11.52 6.27 26.58
CA ASN A 521 -10.08 6.13 26.57
C ASN A 521 -9.45 7.21 25.67
N ALA A 522 -8.38 7.83 26.17
CA ALA A 522 -7.54 8.74 25.43
C ALA A 522 -6.07 8.32 25.60
N SER A 523 -5.37 8.08 24.49
CA SER A 523 -3.95 7.71 24.43
C SER A 523 -3.19 8.60 23.43
N ILE A 524 -1.90 8.86 23.69
CA ILE A 524 -1.05 9.50 22.67
C ILE A 524 -0.78 8.46 21.59
N SER A 525 -0.88 8.84 20.31
CA SER A 525 -0.63 7.90 19.23
C SER A 525 0.81 7.44 19.22
N SER A 526 1.04 6.14 19.01
CA SER A 526 2.40 5.61 18.86
C SER A 526 3.03 5.99 17.52
N ARG A 527 2.23 6.47 16.56
CA ARG A 527 2.68 6.84 15.21
C ARG A 527 3.07 8.31 15.12
N ASP A 528 2.33 9.19 15.78
CA ASP A 528 2.59 10.63 15.81
C ASP A 528 2.33 11.17 17.23
N GLU A 529 3.38 11.65 17.88
CA GLU A 529 3.32 12.17 19.26
C GLU A 529 2.44 13.41 19.40
N SER A 530 2.12 14.10 18.29
CA SER A 530 1.18 15.24 18.28
C SER A 530 -0.30 14.83 18.28
N CYS A 531 -0.60 13.56 18.00
CA CYS A 531 -1.96 13.05 17.85
C CYS A 531 -2.44 12.32 19.11
N VAL A 532 -3.74 12.41 19.37
CA VAL A 532 -4.45 11.70 20.44
C VAL A 532 -5.43 10.71 19.83
N GLU A 533 -5.33 9.45 20.23
CA GLU A 533 -6.27 8.38 19.92
C GLU A 533 -7.36 8.39 20.99
N ILE A 534 -8.61 8.56 20.55
CA ILE A 534 -9.81 8.56 21.38
C ILE A 534 -10.64 7.33 21.01
N ALA A 535 -10.93 6.49 22.00
CA ALA A 535 -11.86 5.37 21.87
C ALA A 535 -13.00 5.55 22.86
N LEU A 536 -14.22 5.67 22.35
CA LEU A 536 -15.45 5.74 23.13
C LEU A 536 -16.25 4.46 22.95
N ARG A 537 -16.76 3.87 24.02
CA ARG A 537 -17.61 2.67 23.97
C ARG A 537 -18.82 2.82 24.89
N CYS A 538 -20.01 2.45 24.44
CA CYS A 538 -21.20 2.41 25.30
C CYS A 538 -22.18 1.31 24.85
N LEU A 539 -23.02 0.83 25.76
CA LEU A 539 -24.14 -0.05 25.45
C LEU A 539 -25.12 0.63 24.48
N ALA A 540 -25.51 -0.04 23.39
CA ALA A 540 -26.46 0.49 22.43
C ALA A 540 -27.91 0.38 22.95
N VAL A 541 -28.76 1.36 22.65
CA VAL A 541 -30.21 1.28 22.92
C VAL A 541 -31.01 1.56 21.66
N VAL A 542 -32.32 1.34 21.73
CA VAL A 542 -33.25 1.70 20.64
C VAL A 542 -33.10 3.19 20.31
N GLY A 543 -32.86 3.52 19.05
CA GLY A 543 -32.55 4.87 18.59
C GLY A 543 -31.07 5.13 18.28
N ASP A 544 -30.16 4.21 18.61
CA ASP A 544 -28.74 4.30 18.21
C ASP A 544 -28.44 3.61 16.88
N GLY A 545 -29.31 3.75 15.89
CA GLY A 545 -29.24 2.94 14.68
C GLY A 545 -29.81 1.53 14.87
N ILE A 546 -30.49 1.28 16.01
CA ILE A 546 -31.24 0.06 16.30
C ILE A 546 -32.71 0.43 16.47
N GLY A 547 -33.61 -0.20 15.69
CA GLY A 547 -35.03 0.13 15.73
C GLY A 547 -35.36 1.49 15.11
N SER A 548 -36.50 2.08 15.50
CA SER A 548 -36.96 3.37 14.94
C SER A 548 -36.10 4.53 15.42
N ASN A 549 -35.52 5.29 14.48
CA ASN A 549 -34.66 6.43 14.77
C ASN A 549 -35.38 7.77 14.55
N ASP A 550 -35.94 8.34 15.61
CA ASP A 550 -36.68 9.61 15.50
C ASP A 550 -35.76 10.85 15.38
N LEU A 551 -34.54 10.82 15.96
CA LEU A 551 -33.68 12.00 16.06
C LEU A 551 -32.54 12.07 15.03
N ASN A 552 -32.02 10.93 14.58
CA ASN A 552 -30.92 10.85 13.61
C ASN A 552 -29.70 11.72 13.98
N ASP A 553 -29.30 11.66 15.25
CA ASP A 553 -28.30 12.56 15.83
C ASP A 553 -27.00 11.85 16.21
N GLY A 554 -26.94 10.52 16.01
CA GLY A 554 -25.76 9.71 16.29
C GLY A 554 -25.61 9.32 17.76
N GLY A 555 -26.60 9.65 18.59
CA GLY A 555 -26.66 9.25 19.99
C GLY A 555 -25.58 9.87 20.86
N ILE A 556 -25.27 9.18 21.96
CA ILE A 556 -24.37 9.67 23.01
C ILE A 556 -22.92 9.83 22.53
N LEU A 557 -22.40 8.89 21.72
CA LEU A 557 -21.02 8.93 21.24
C LEU A 557 -20.78 10.11 20.28
N ALA A 558 -21.73 10.37 19.38
CA ALA A 558 -21.69 11.55 18.51
C ALA A 558 -21.79 12.85 19.32
N SER A 559 -22.60 12.87 20.38
CA SER A 559 -22.75 14.05 21.24
C SER A 559 -21.44 14.40 21.96
N ILE A 560 -20.79 13.41 22.59
CA ILE A 560 -19.49 13.58 23.25
C ILE A 560 -18.43 14.07 22.26
N MET A 561 -18.31 13.40 21.10
CA MET A 561 -17.31 13.78 20.10
C MET A 561 -17.58 15.16 19.51
N SER A 562 -18.85 15.53 19.30
CA SER A 562 -19.24 16.85 18.78
C SER A 562 -18.85 17.98 19.71
N ALA A 563 -18.91 17.78 21.04
CA ALA A 563 -18.46 18.77 22.02
C ALA A 563 -16.95 19.02 21.90
N GLY A 564 -16.15 17.97 21.67
CA GLY A 564 -14.72 18.06 21.35
C GLY A 564 -14.45 18.89 20.09
N ILE A 565 -15.13 18.55 18.99
CA ILE A 565 -14.93 19.21 17.69
C ILE A 565 -15.30 20.69 17.75
N LYS A 566 -16.37 21.02 18.47
CA LYS A 566 -16.84 22.40 18.65
C LYS A 566 -16.01 23.21 19.67
N GLY A 567 -15.14 22.55 20.44
CA GLY A 567 -14.34 23.19 21.49
C GLY A 567 -15.15 23.56 22.74
N GLU A 568 -16.19 22.77 23.01
CA GLU A 568 -17.21 22.99 24.04
C GLU A 568 -17.11 21.96 25.18
N LEU A 569 -15.97 21.27 25.30
CA LEU A 569 -15.77 20.26 26.33
C LEU A 569 -15.82 20.88 27.74
N PRO A 570 -16.65 20.33 28.65
CA PRO A 570 -16.77 20.85 30.00
C PRO A 570 -15.48 20.61 30.78
N HIS A 571 -15.10 21.59 31.59
CA HIS A 571 -13.89 21.53 32.43
C HIS A 571 -12.57 21.31 31.66
N PHE A 572 -12.57 21.56 30.36
CA PHE A 572 -11.38 21.58 29.52
C PHE A 572 -10.93 23.01 29.21
N HIS A 573 -9.81 23.15 28.50
CA HIS A 573 -9.34 24.45 28.03
C HIS A 573 -10.36 25.06 27.06
N ALA A 574 -10.87 26.24 27.39
CA ALA A 574 -11.92 26.90 26.63
C ALA A 574 -11.52 27.16 25.17
N GLY A 575 -12.37 26.72 24.24
CA GLY A 575 -12.16 26.91 22.80
C GLY A 575 -11.08 26.01 22.18
N VAL A 576 -10.52 25.05 22.93
CA VAL A 576 -9.64 24.04 22.33
C VAL A 576 -10.48 23.02 21.58
N THR A 577 -10.29 22.93 20.27
CA THR A 577 -11.03 22.03 19.38
C THR A 577 -10.26 20.74 19.12
N THR A 578 -10.99 19.66 18.82
CA THR A 578 -10.41 18.40 18.33
C THR A 578 -10.56 18.32 16.81
N GLU A 579 -9.45 18.37 16.07
CA GLU A 579 -9.46 18.19 14.62
C GLU A 579 -9.32 16.72 14.26
N ILE A 580 -10.28 16.20 13.49
CA ILE A 580 -10.35 14.78 13.13
C ILE A 580 -9.31 14.44 12.06
N CYS A 581 -8.38 13.55 12.38
CA CYS A 581 -7.46 12.94 11.43
C CYS A 581 -7.95 11.58 10.94
N PHE A 582 -8.72 10.86 11.74
CA PHE A 582 -9.30 9.56 11.41
C PHE A 582 -10.58 9.38 12.24
N LEU A 583 -11.60 8.76 11.66
CA LEU A 583 -12.86 8.49 12.36
C LEU A 583 -13.53 7.23 11.82
N ASP A 584 -13.81 6.27 12.69
CA ASP A 584 -14.66 5.12 12.38
C ASP A 584 -15.54 4.76 13.57
N ALA A 585 -16.68 4.12 13.28
CA ALA A 585 -17.60 3.62 14.29
C ALA A 585 -18.09 2.22 13.95
N TRP A 586 -18.25 1.38 14.97
CA TRP A 586 -18.67 -0.01 14.85
C TRP A 586 -19.65 -0.43 15.94
N TYR A 587 -20.43 -1.46 15.63
CA TYR A 587 -21.08 -2.30 16.62
C TYR A 587 -20.07 -3.35 17.12
N SER A 588 -20.06 -3.61 18.42
CA SER A 588 -19.20 -4.62 19.04
C SER A 588 -19.93 -5.48 20.05
N CYS A 589 -19.47 -6.73 20.20
CA CYS A 589 -19.98 -7.66 21.21
C CYS A 589 -19.43 -7.32 22.59
N ALA A 590 -19.97 -7.97 23.64
CA ALA A 590 -19.48 -7.82 25.01
C ALA A 590 -17.98 -8.15 25.15
N ASP A 591 -17.48 -9.10 24.34
CA ASP A 591 -16.07 -9.51 24.29
C ASP A 591 -15.13 -8.52 23.56
N GLY A 592 -15.68 -7.47 22.94
CA GLY A 592 -14.94 -6.46 22.18
C GLY A 592 -14.66 -6.83 20.73
N SER A 593 -15.24 -7.90 20.20
CA SER A 593 -15.19 -8.21 18.77
C SER A 593 -16.09 -7.25 17.96
N LEU A 594 -15.57 -6.73 16.84
CA LEU A 594 -16.31 -5.81 15.96
C LEU A 594 -17.20 -6.58 15.00
N GLU A 595 -18.49 -6.27 14.96
CA GLU A 595 -19.48 -6.94 14.10
C GLU A 595 -19.72 -6.22 12.77
N GLY A 596 -19.97 -4.90 12.82
CA GLY A 596 -20.39 -4.12 11.64
C GLY A 596 -20.20 -2.62 11.83
N GLN A 597 -20.23 -1.85 10.73
CA GLN A 597 -20.06 -0.39 10.81
C GLN A 597 -21.30 0.31 11.38
N ALA A 598 -21.11 1.10 12.44
CA ALA A 598 -22.15 1.93 13.04
C ALA A 598 -22.21 3.31 12.34
N THR A 599 -22.53 3.31 11.05
CA THR A 599 -22.55 4.54 10.23
C THR A 599 -23.50 5.61 10.77
N TYR A 600 -24.56 5.20 11.48
CA TYR A 600 -25.46 6.07 12.24
C TYR A 600 -24.70 7.08 13.12
N VAL A 601 -23.71 6.61 13.89
CA VAL A 601 -22.92 7.47 14.80
C VAL A 601 -22.16 8.53 14.00
N THR A 602 -21.47 8.12 12.93
CA THR A 602 -20.68 9.06 12.10
C THR A 602 -21.54 10.06 11.32
N ARG A 603 -22.69 9.63 10.77
CA ARG A 603 -23.65 10.52 10.08
C ARG A 603 -24.26 11.52 11.06
N GLY A 604 -24.66 11.05 12.24
CA GLY A 604 -25.19 11.88 13.31
C GLY A 604 -24.17 12.89 13.84
N LEU A 605 -22.91 12.49 14.00
CA LEU A 605 -21.81 13.39 14.34
C LEU A 605 -21.63 14.49 13.29
N CYS A 606 -21.62 14.13 12.00
CA CYS A 606 -21.60 15.10 10.92
C CYS A 606 -22.81 16.04 10.97
N ARG A 607 -24.02 15.55 11.25
CA ARG A 607 -25.22 16.39 11.43
C ARG A 607 -25.09 17.36 12.62
N LYS A 608 -24.65 16.88 13.79
CA LYS A 608 -24.44 17.71 15.00
C LYS A 608 -23.37 18.78 14.79
N CYS A 609 -22.41 18.55 13.91
CA CYS A 609 -21.37 19.53 13.60
C CYS A 609 -21.82 20.45 12.46
N CYS A 610 -22.03 19.90 11.27
CA CYS A 610 -22.17 20.63 10.02
C CYS A 610 -23.47 21.44 9.91
N ILE A 611 -24.60 20.93 10.41
CA ILE A 611 -25.89 21.66 10.30
C ILE A 611 -25.90 22.92 11.17
N PRO A 612 -25.55 22.86 12.48
CA PRO A 612 -25.41 24.07 13.28
C PRO A 612 -24.44 25.09 12.67
N GLU A 613 -23.29 24.64 12.18
CA GLU A 613 -22.31 25.55 11.58
C GLU A 613 -22.82 26.17 10.27
N MET A 614 -23.55 25.42 9.44
CA MET A 614 -24.22 25.96 8.25
C MET A 614 -25.23 27.05 8.64
N VAL A 615 -26.05 26.81 9.66
CA VAL A 615 -27.02 27.81 10.15
C VAL A 615 -26.30 29.06 10.69
N LEU A 616 -25.25 28.90 11.49
CA LEU A 616 -24.49 30.03 12.03
C LEU A 616 -23.82 30.86 10.91
N ARG A 617 -23.33 30.19 9.86
CA ARG A 617 -22.81 30.85 8.64
C ARG A 617 -23.91 31.60 7.90
N CYS A 618 -25.10 31.02 7.74
CA CYS A 618 -26.25 31.72 7.17
C CYS A 618 -26.63 32.97 7.98
N MET A 619 -26.63 32.87 9.32
CA MET A 619 -26.92 34.00 10.20
C MET A 619 -25.86 35.11 10.04
N GLN A 620 -24.59 34.76 9.94
CA GLN A 620 -23.51 35.71 9.66
C GLN A 620 -23.74 36.47 8.34
N VAL A 621 -24.07 35.74 7.27
CA VAL A 621 -24.38 36.31 5.94
C VAL A 621 -25.64 37.18 6.00
N ALA A 622 -26.67 36.75 6.72
CA ALA A 622 -27.92 37.51 6.89
C ALA A 622 -27.70 38.86 7.58
N ILE A 623 -26.85 38.91 8.61
CA ILE A 623 -26.49 40.15 9.31
C ILE A 623 -25.84 41.15 8.34
N LEU A 624 -24.96 40.69 7.46
CA LEU A 624 -24.38 41.55 6.43
C LEU A 624 -25.46 42.06 5.47
N LEU A 625 -26.27 41.16 4.91
CA LEU A 625 -27.31 41.51 3.96
C LEU A 625 -28.27 42.58 4.50
N ILE A 626 -28.63 42.49 5.79
CA ILE A 626 -29.41 43.51 6.49
C ILE A 626 -28.65 44.84 6.58
N LYS A 627 -27.36 44.83 6.97
CA LYS A 627 -26.52 46.04 7.04
C LYS A 627 -26.36 46.72 5.67
N SER A 628 -26.31 45.94 4.59
CA SER A 628 -26.17 46.43 3.22
C SER A 628 -27.49 46.88 2.58
N GLY A 629 -28.61 46.89 3.32
CA GLY A 629 -29.91 47.33 2.82
C GLY A 629 -30.65 46.32 1.93
N HIS A 630 -30.18 45.07 1.90
CA HIS A 630 -30.76 43.97 1.14
C HIS A 630 -31.20 42.83 2.06
N PRO A 631 -32.16 43.06 2.99
CA PRO A 631 -32.55 42.04 3.97
C PRO A 631 -33.02 40.76 3.27
N PRO A 632 -32.57 39.56 3.71
CA PRO A 632 -33.06 38.31 3.13
C PRO A 632 -34.55 38.15 3.46
N ASN A 633 -35.36 37.74 2.49
CA ASN A 633 -36.80 37.53 2.70
C ASN A 633 -37.10 36.50 3.79
N ALA A 634 -36.19 35.55 4.02
CA ALA A 634 -36.37 34.37 4.85
C ALA A 634 -35.51 34.35 6.14
N HIS A 635 -34.94 35.47 6.59
CA HIS A 635 -34.08 35.48 7.79
C HIS A 635 -34.81 35.01 9.08
N ARG A 636 -36.13 35.25 9.17
CA ARG A 636 -36.96 34.75 10.27
C ARG A 636 -37.23 33.24 10.16
N GLU A 637 -37.30 32.72 8.94
CA GLU A 637 -37.53 31.29 8.68
C GLU A 637 -36.41 30.44 9.27
N LEU A 638 -35.14 30.89 9.28
CA LEU A 638 -34.05 30.17 9.93
C LEU A 638 -34.24 29.99 11.44
N ILE A 639 -34.71 31.04 12.13
CA ILE A 639 -34.96 30.99 13.58
C ILE A 639 -36.15 30.09 13.85
N GLU A 640 -37.21 30.18 13.03
CA GLU A 640 -38.39 29.31 13.12
C GLU A 640 -38.03 27.85 12.82
N LEU A 641 -37.15 27.58 11.86
CA LEU A 641 -36.66 26.24 11.51
C LEU A 641 -35.87 25.62 12.67
N VAL A 642 -34.99 26.37 13.34
CA VAL A 642 -34.24 25.86 14.50
C VAL A 642 -35.14 25.70 15.72
N GLY A 643 -36.06 26.63 15.95
CA GLY A 643 -36.96 26.63 17.11
C GLY A 643 -38.17 25.70 16.98
N SER A 644 -38.48 25.20 15.79
CA SER A 644 -39.59 24.28 15.56
C SER A 644 -39.26 22.90 16.10
N SER A 645 -40.17 22.33 16.90
CA SER A 645 -40.08 20.93 17.33
C SER A 645 -40.30 19.94 16.18
N GLU A 646 -40.93 20.37 15.08
CA GLU A 646 -41.26 19.51 13.93
C GLU A 646 -40.05 19.23 13.04
N THR A 647 -39.05 20.13 13.02
CA THR A 647 -37.86 19.99 12.17
C THR A 647 -36.79 19.10 12.80
N GLY A 648 -36.82 18.91 14.12
CA GLY A 648 -35.76 18.20 14.83
C GLY A 648 -34.38 18.83 14.60
N LEU A 649 -34.27 20.14 14.42
CA LEU A 649 -32.96 20.78 14.30
C LEU A 649 -32.40 21.18 15.65
N LEU A 650 -33.28 21.54 16.61
CA LEU A 650 -32.89 22.05 17.92
C LEU A 650 -31.92 21.12 18.68
N HIS A 651 -32.10 19.80 18.59
CA HIS A 651 -31.25 18.81 19.29
C HIS A 651 -29.85 18.62 18.69
N LEU A 652 -29.59 19.21 17.52
CA LEU A 652 -28.26 19.20 16.91
C LEU A 652 -27.37 20.32 17.45
N PHE A 653 -27.97 21.36 18.02
CA PHE A 653 -27.24 22.52 18.56
C PHE A 653 -26.80 22.27 20.00
N SER A 654 -25.61 22.79 20.31
CA SER A 654 -25.16 22.89 21.70
C SER A 654 -25.78 24.10 22.38
N GLN A 655 -25.79 24.11 23.72
CA GLN A 655 -26.25 25.28 24.48
C GLN A 655 -25.45 26.56 24.16
N PRO A 656 -24.11 26.54 24.02
CA PRO A 656 -23.34 27.70 23.58
C PRO A 656 -23.70 28.19 22.18
N GLN A 657 -24.04 27.30 21.24
CA GLN A 657 -24.45 27.71 19.88
C GLN A 657 -25.85 28.35 19.83
N LEU A 658 -26.73 27.98 20.76
CA LEU A 658 -28.08 28.57 20.88
C LEU A 658 -28.07 29.94 21.58
N GLN A 659 -27.07 30.19 22.43
CA GLN A 659 -26.84 31.46 23.11
C GLN A 659 -26.21 32.49 22.17
#